data_AF-A0A7X7MTD8-F1
#
_entry.id   AF-A0A7X7MTD8-F1
#
_cell.length_a   1.000
_cell.length_b   1.000
_cell.length_c   1.000
_cell.angle_alpha   90.00
_cell.angle_beta   90.00
_cell.angle_gamma   90.00
#
_symmetry.space_group_name_H-M   'P 1'
#
loop_
_entity.id
_entity.type
_entity.pdbx_description
1 polymer ?
#
loop_
_entity_poly.entity_id
_entity_poly.type
_entity_poly.pdbx_seq_one_letter_code
_entity_poly.pdbx_strand_id
1 'polypeptide(L)'
;MVSVAWGLPLAAAEQVWLDAGPDNVWSVSALNWDAGAGWVNGNTARFTGAGGTQAGETVDVSGALTVAGMAFETNGYVIADADADGTLALEGGGEIRVAHAADAAIVSEVVGGAGFTKTGPGRLQLSGANTFTGVVRVAEGTLRLSKWNPTVLGATGSGNGTVVESGATLDIYGAFTNNLNRAEDLALAGAGVDGLGALINTGTGCMNSGFSGTTTLLGDTTIGCTSRIDFRGNVAGGGHTLTKIGNSELAVGVQVNNCPIVINAGNYTYMNSLALGGADFDTTLNGGALRSYSSQTVTEHLICNGGAIVAAGGAANTFKLNGRMTLNGRTAVRGEQTYSTVELAGVLEGPGGLARDGIGTVVITGNANTYAGATVITAPLYLGRTNQAAGVFGAGPVTNTSTLYVDRSGSFVSSNGFFGSGSTIIRYGGEMVLSGSSSSCGVVRVASGGLALTNGAALKVYSRFYLSERTSSIGYPVDPTNVTATLKISDTALLDVYNIETGNGTSVTGGGMTGIVEQVGGTVRTYGWSGDPVNFPGEYDGLRIAHWPQAYGVYNLRGGTVAVENGYRLAIATDGTGRLHQTGGELFAPEVVVNARNNGGGYGRLTLEGGVMNVGSNGITAGAGAPYLIEFGGAGGVVRAATHFASALNATLVSNGTEAITFDTQAWGITLSGNLTGDGGLNKTGTGTLTLSGNNTYAGPTRVLEGRLVRGAYAALPDMGEVLFGVTPDDAGGRLHADGDLALEGLVVGVADPEALDKSKHYTIATWGGGLTSGFSGSVLPAPWYVHADWANKRLELRANRGTVLWLR
;
A
#
# COMPACT_ATOMS: atom_id res chain seq x y z
N MET A 1 -56.88 61.64 -29.91
CA MET A 1 -55.64 62.38 -29.59
C MET A 1 -55.78 62.94 -28.18
N VAL A 2 -55.18 62.29 -27.19
CA VAL A 2 -54.86 62.91 -25.89
C VAL A 2 -53.51 62.30 -25.49
N SER A 3 -52.47 63.13 -25.43
CA SER A 3 -51.13 62.73 -25.02
C SER A 3 -51.09 62.53 -23.51
N VAL A 4 -50.62 61.38 -23.05
CA VAL A 4 -50.22 61.19 -21.65
C VAL A 4 -48.70 61.32 -21.61
N ALA A 5 -48.23 62.43 -21.05
CA ALA A 5 -46.82 62.64 -20.73
C ALA A 5 -46.46 61.74 -19.55
N TRP A 6 -45.51 60.84 -19.74
CA TRP A 6 -44.86 60.13 -18.64
C TRP A 6 -43.96 61.13 -17.91
N GLY A 7 -44.40 61.58 -16.73
CA GLY A 7 -43.51 62.25 -15.79
C GLY A 7 -42.49 61.23 -15.29
N LEU A 8 -41.21 61.47 -15.58
CA LEU A 8 -40.12 60.84 -14.84
C LEU A 8 -40.29 61.24 -13.36
N PRO A 9 -40.17 60.30 -12.39
CA PRO A 9 -40.15 60.69 -10.99
C PRO A 9 -38.95 61.63 -10.78
N LEU A 10 -39.19 62.79 -10.14
CA LEU A 10 -38.11 63.66 -9.69
C LEU A 10 -37.22 62.85 -8.73
N ALA A 11 -35.91 62.90 -8.93
CA ALA A 11 -34.96 62.37 -7.95
C ALA A 11 -35.21 63.03 -6.58
N ALA A 12 -35.14 62.25 -5.50
CA ALA A 12 -35.28 62.77 -4.14
C ALA A 12 -34.23 63.87 -3.88
N ALA A 13 -34.59 64.91 -3.14
CA ALA A 13 -33.64 65.95 -2.79
C ALA A 13 -32.61 65.40 -1.78
N GLU A 14 -31.38 65.90 -1.84
CA GLU A 14 -30.30 65.54 -0.91
C GLU A 14 -30.21 66.54 0.22
N GLN A 15 -29.92 66.08 1.45
CA GLN A 15 -29.58 66.94 2.58
C GLN A 15 -28.24 66.53 3.19
N VAL A 16 -27.39 67.49 3.51
CA VAL A 16 -26.03 67.27 4.03
C VAL A 16 -26.02 67.39 5.56
N TRP A 17 -25.47 66.39 6.24
CA TRP A 17 -25.26 66.38 7.69
C TRP A 17 -24.26 67.44 8.13
N LEU A 18 -24.61 68.19 9.17
CA LEU A 18 -23.77 69.19 9.80
C LEU A 18 -23.17 68.64 11.09
N ASP A 19 -21.93 68.14 10.99
CA ASP A 19 -21.09 67.65 12.09
C ASP A 19 -20.79 68.72 13.19
N ALA A 20 -21.12 69.99 12.94
CA ALA A 20 -20.92 71.10 13.89
C ALA A 20 -22.20 71.51 14.65
N GLY A 21 -23.26 70.69 14.62
CA GLY A 21 -24.49 70.90 15.37
C GLY A 21 -24.29 70.88 16.89
N PRO A 22 -25.19 71.50 17.69
CA PRO A 22 -25.11 71.47 19.16
C PRO A 22 -25.41 70.08 19.77
N ASP A 23 -26.02 69.18 18.99
CA ASP A 23 -26.41 67.82 19.35
C ASP A 23 -26.26 66.88 18.14
N ASN A 24 -25.95 65.60 18.37
CA ASN A 24 -25.82 64.62 17.28
C ASN A 24 -27.19 64.04 16.85
N VAL A 25 -28.26 64.81 16.98
CA VAL A 25 -29.63 64.33 16.82
C VAL A 25 -30.08 64.48 15.37
N TRP A 26 -30.54 63.39 14.77
CA TRP A 26 -31.25 63.36 13.51
C TRP A 26 -32.76 63.34 13.79
N SER A 27 -33.43 64.48 13.63
CA SER A 27 -34.88 64.57 13.69
C SER A 27 -35.43 65.61 12.71
N VAL A 28 -36.75 65.64 12.51
CA VAL A 28 -37.41 66.67 11.68
C VAL A 28 -37.35 68.08 12.28
N SER A 29 -37.03 68.19 13.58
CA SER A 29 -36.93 69.47 14.31
C SER A 29 -35.49 69.90 14.61
N ALA A 30 -34.53 68.96 14.70
CA ALA A 30 -33.13 69.25 14.97
C ALA A 30 -32.46 69.89 13.75
N LEU A 31 -31.78 71.02 13.95
CA LEU A 31 -31.24 71.88 12.89
C LEU A 31 -29.85 71.43 12.40
N ASN A 32 -29.68 70.12 12.17
CA ASN A 32 -28.40 69.47 11.86
C ASN A 32 -28.23 69.14 10.37
N TRP A 33 -29.08 69.67 9.49
CA TRP A 33 -29.07 69.44 8.04
C TRP A 33 -28.90 70.77 7.28
N ASP A 34 -28.35 70.76 6.07
CA ASP A 34 -28.31 71.90 5.10
C ASP A 34 -28.32 73.32 5.68
N ALA A 35 -27.15 73.89 5.99
CA ALA A 35 -27.03 75.25 6.51
C ALA A 35 -27.94 75.58 7.73
N GLY A 36 -28.29 74.58 8.55
CA GLY A 36 -29.02 74.73 9.80
C GLY A 36 -30.54 74.50 9.70
N ALA A 37 -30.97 73.64 8.78
CA ALA A 37 -32.34 73.17 8.60
C ALA A 37 -32.63 71.84 9.33
N GLY A 38 -33.92 71.55 9.54
CA GLY A 38 -34.41 70.25 10.00
C GLY A 38 -34.43 69.20 8.89
N TRP A 39 -34.48 67.92 9.27
CA TRP A 39 -34.66 66.83 8.30
C TRP A 39 -36.02 66.89 7.62
N VAL A 40 -36.05 66.66 6.30
CA VAL A 40 -37.26 66.49 5.51
C VAL A 40 -37.37 65.04 5.09
N ASN A 41 -38.39 64.36 5.62
CA ASN A 41 -38.71 62.98 5.30
C ASN A 41 -38.85 62.74 3.79
N GLY A 42 -38.23 61.65 3.31
CA GLY A 42 -38.15 61.28 1.89
C GLY A 42 -36.91 61.82 1.16
N ASN A 43 -36.04 62.59 1.82
CA ASN A 43 -34.77 63.03 1.23
C ASN A 43 -33.66 61.98 1.34
N THR A 44 -32.56 62.19 0.62
CA THR A 44 -31.32 61.41 0.74
C THR A 44 -30.37 62.08 1.72
N ALA A 45 -29.98 61.37 2.78
CA ALA A 45 -29.04 61.86 3.78
C ALA A 45 -27.60 61.72 3.28
N ARG A 46 -26.82 62.80 3.29
CA ARG A 46 -25.42 62.81 2.88
C ARG A 46 -24.51 63.18 4.05
N PHE A 47 -23.60 62.29 4.38
CA PHE A 47 -22.62 62.45 5.44
C PHE A 47 -21.25 62.78 4.81
N THR A 48 -20.98 64.07 4.64
CA THR A 48 -19.87 64.59 3.81
C THR A 48 -18.72 65.22 4.60
N GLY A 49 -18.71 65.12 5.92
CA GLY A 49 -17.79 65.89 6.77
C GLY A 49 -16.33 65.71 6.38
N ALA A 50 -15.61 66.82 6.12
CA ALA A 50 -14.15 66.85 5.90
C ALA A 50 -13.33 66.58 7.18
N GLY A 51 -13.99 66.06 8.22
CA GLY A 51 -13.53 66.01 9.59
C GLY A 51 -14.00 64.77 10.35
N GLY A 52 -13.99 63.59 9.72
CA GLY A 52 -14.02 62.27 10.40
C GLY A 52 -12.82 62.08 11.35
N THR A 53 -12.62 63.02 12.28
CA THR A 53 -11.52 63.11 13.23
C THR A 53 -11.88 62.46 14.57
N GLN A 54 -13.13 62.01 14.75
CA GLN A 54 -13.47 61.02 15.76
C GLN A 54 -14.13 59.82 15.08
N ALA A 55 -13.38 58.73 14.98
CA ALA A 55 -13.96 57.43 14.69
C ALA A 55 -15.08 57.14 15.69
N GLY A 56 -16.32 56.90 15.23
CA GLY A 56 -17.45 56.54 16.08
C GLY A 56 -18.44 57.65 16.43
N GLU A 57 -18.50 58.75 15.66
CA GLU A 57 -19.59 59.72 15.80
C GLU A 57 -20.93 59.00 15.63
N THR A 58 -21.72 59.00 16.70
CA THR A 58 -23.06 58.41 16.72
C THR A 58 -24.06 59.50 16.39
N VAL A 59 -24.73 59.35 15.26
CA VAL A 59 -25.90 60.14 14.85
C VAL A 59 -27.13 59.45 15.43
N ASP A 60 -27.78 60.15 16.35
CA ASP A 60 -28.90 59.68 17.15
C ASP A 60 -30.23 59.93 16.42
N VAL A 61 -30.86 58.87 15.92
CA VAL A 61 -32.15 58.93 15.25
C VAL A 61 -33.23 59.19 16.29
N SER A 62 -33.91 60.33 16.19
CA SER A 62 -34.98 60.68 17.13
C SER A 62 -36.31 60.97 16.42
N GLY A 63 -37.36 60.31 16.91
CA GLY A 63 -38.68 60.30 16.28
C GLY A 63 -38.75 59.48 14.98
N ALA A 64 -39.85 59.64 14.24
CA ALA A 64 -40.10 58.86 13.03
C ALA A 64 -39.48 59.49 11.77
N LEU A 65 -38.46 58.82 11.23
CA LEU A 65 -37.74 59.26 10.04
C LEU A 65 -37.99 58.35 8.84
N THR A 66 -38.22 58.96 7.68
CA THR A 66 -38.18 58.28 6.39
C THR A 66 -37.08 58.87 5.51
N VAL A 67 -36.30 57.99 4.89
CA VAL A 67 -35.16 58.35 4.04
C VAL A 67 -35.29 57.69 2.67
N ALA A 68 -35.02 58.43 1.60
CA ALA A 68 -34.89 57.85 0.26
C ALA A 68 -33.55 57.13 0.05
N GLY A 69 -32.53 57.52 0.81
CA GLY A 69 -31.21 56.92 0.77
C GLY A 69 -30.24 57.54 1.78
N MET A 70 -29.05 56.96 1.90
CA MET A 70 -27.96 57.45 2.74
C MET A 70 -26.64 57.35 1.99
N ALA A 71 -25.82 58.40 1.99
CA ALA A 71 -24.49 58.38 1.39
C ALA A 71 -23.43 58.80 2.41
N PHE A 72 -22.49 57.90 2.70
CA PHE A 72 -21.34 58.13 3.57
C PHE A 72 -20.11 58.42 2.72
N GLU A 73 -19.60 59.65 2.78
CA GLU A 73 -18.45 60.09 1.98
C GLU A 73 -17.14 60.16 2.78
N THR A 74 -17.20 59.89 4.08
CA THR A 74 -16.04 59.71 4.96
C THR A 74 -16.29 58.56 5.94
N ASN A 75 -15.23 58.03 6.51
CA ASN A 75 -15.26 56.95 7.49
C ASN A 75 -15.78 57.43 8.86
N GLY A 76 -16.43 56.53 9.62
CA GLY A 76 -16.62 56.69 11.07
C GLY A 76 -18.04 56.94 11.56
N TYR A 77 -19.02 57.09 10.67
CA TYR A 77 -20.42 57.32 11.06
C TYR A 77 -21.09 56.06 11.60
N VAL A 78 -21.79 56.22 12.73
CA VAL A 78 -22.71 55.24 13.32
C VAL A 78 -24.10 55.86 13.40
N ILE A 79 -25.06 55.32 12.65
CA ILE A 79 -26.48 55.68 12.78
C ILE A 79 -27.10 54.78 13.83
N ALA A 80 -27.56 55.33 14.94
CA ALA A 80 -28.15 54.58 16.05
C ALA A 80 -29.32 55.34 16.67
N ASP A 81 -30.08 54.68 17.53
CA ASP A 81 -31.04 55.29 18.44
C ASP A 81 -30.53 55.04 19.87
N ALA A 82 -29.97 56.08 20.48
CA ALA A 82 -29.29 55.99 21.77
C ALA A 82 -30.26 56.01 22.95
N ASP A 83 -31.44 56.61 22.80
CA ASP A 83 -32.44 56.74 23.87
C ASP A 83 -33.74 55.95 23.62
N ALA A 84 -33.80 55.19 22.51
CA ALA A 84 -34.89 54.34 22.10
C ALA A 84 -36.19 55.11 21.75
N ASP A 85 -36.05 56.32 21.18
CA ASP A 85 -37.17 57.19 20.81
C ASP A 85 -37.37 57.34 19.28
N GLY A 86 -36.50 56.73 18.49
CA GLY A 86 -36.40 56.84 17.05
C GLY A 86 -36.99 55.66 16.26
N THR A 87 -37.32 55.91 14.99
CA THR A 87 -37.49 54.84 13.99
C THR A 87 -36.94 55.31 12.64
N LEU A 88 -36.26 54.41 11.92
CA LEU A 88 -35.70 54.70 10.59
C LEU A 88 -36.32 53.80 9.53
N ALA A 89 -36.95 54.37 8.50
CA ALA A 89 -37.53 53.61 7.38
C ALA A 89 -36.99 54.06 6.03
N LEU A 90 -36.67 53.10 5.16
CA LEU A 90 -36.27 53.36 3.77
C LEU A 90 -37.49 53.40 2.84
N GLU A 91 -37.61 54.48 2.07
CA GLU A 91 -38.63 54.63 1.04
C GLU A 91 -38.20 53.90 -0.25
N GLY A 92 -38.99 52.90 -0.67
CA GLY A 92 -39.03 52.42 -2.06
C GLY A 92 -37.70 52.04 -2.73
N GLY A 93 -36.91 51.13 -2.16
CA GLY A 93 -35.72 50.60 -2.85
C GLY A 93 -34.47 51.47 -2.74
N GLY A 94 -34.35 52.23 -1.65
CA GLY A 94 -33.34 53.28 -1.45
C GLY A 94 -31.87 52.84 -1.62
N GLU A 95 -31.00 53.81 -1.88
CA GLU A 95 -29.56 53.59 -2.00
C GLU A 95 -28.85 53.85 -0.66
N ILE A 96 -27.96 52.95 -0.25
CA ILE A 96 -26.98 53.22 0.81
C ILE A 96 -25.57 53.16 0.22
N ARG A 97 -24.93 54.32 0.03
CA ARG A 97 -23.60 54.43 -0.59
C ARG A 97 -22.52 54.63 0.45
N VAL A 98 -21.40 53.89 0.34
CA VAL A 98 -20.17 54.15 1.11
C VAL A 98 -19.03 54.43 0.13
N ALA A 99 -18.64 55.70 0.03
CA ALA A 99 -18.03 56.25 -1.17
C ALA A 99 -16.62 55.77 -1.48
N HIS A 100 -15.79 55.49 -0.46
CA HIS A 100 -14.40 55.11 -0.66
C HIS A 100 -14.08 53.75 -0.04
N ALA A 101 -13.12 53.04 -0.64
CA ALA A 101 -12.81 51.66 -0.26
C ALA A 101 -12.33 51.51 1.20
N ALA A 102 -11.70 52.56 1.74
CA ALA A 102 -11.23 52.59 3.13
C ALA A 102 -12.31 52.99 4.14
N ASP A 103 -13.47 53.46 3.66
CA ASP A 103 -14.55 53.94 4.52
C ASP A 103 -15.40 52.79 5.04
N ALA A 104 -15.85 52.93 6.28
CA ALA A 104 -16.84 52.08 6.91
C ALA A 104 -17.94 52.95 7.54
N ALA A 105 -19.17 52.50 7.40
CA ALA A 105 -20.35 53.06 8.06
C ALA A 105 -21.11 51.95 8.79
N ILE A 106 -21.69 52.28 9.94
CA ILE A 106 -22.50 51.35 10.74
C ILE A 106 -23.91 51.92 10.85
N VAL A 107 -24.92 51.10 10.55
CA VAL A 107 -26.32 51.38 10.88
C VAL A 107 -26.73 50.40 11.97
N SER A 108 -26.71 50.87 13.20
CA SER A 108 -27.13 50.13 14.39
C SER A 108 -28.63 50.26 14.62
N GLU A 109 -29.26 51.32 14.09
CA GLU A 109 -30.70 51.51 14.18
C GLU A 109 -31.49 50.43 13.40
N VAL A 110 -32.70 50.11 13.87
CA VAL A 110 -33.62 49.19 13.19
C VAL A 110 -34.17 49.87 11.95
N VAL A 111 -33.77 49.36 10.79
CA VAL A 111 -34.25 49.81 9.49
C VAL A 111 -35.55 49.08 9.13
N GLY A 112 -36.63 49.84 8.94
CA GLY A 112 -37.91 49.39 8.38
C GLY A 112 -38.11 49.78 6.92
N GLY A 113 -39.30 49.52 6.38
CA GLY A 113 -39.69 49.93 5.02
C GLY A 113 -39.37 48.89 3.94
N ALA A 114 -38.82 49.35 2.81
CA ALA A 114 -38.44 48.50 1.68
C ALA A 114 -36.95 48.10 1.72
N GLY A 115 -36.56 47.10 0.93
CA GLY A 115 -35.17 46.71 0.71
C GLY A 115 -34.38 47.83 0.03
N PHE A 116 -33.07 47.64 -0.13
CA PHE A 116 -32.17 48.72 -0.55
C PHE A 116 -31.02 48.22 -1.40
N THR A 117 -30.34 49.15 -2.09
CA THR A 117 -29.13 48.87 -2.86
C THR A 117 -27.90 49.48 -2.17
N LYS A 118 -26.95 48.64 -1.77
CA LYS A 118 -25.62 49.04 -1.28
C LYS A 118 -24.69 49.31 -2.47
N THR A 119 -24.19 50.53 -2.57
CA THR A 119 -23.24 50.98 -3.60
C THR A 119 -21.96 51.56 -2.98
N GLY A 120 -20.98 51.87 -3.82
CA GLY A 120 -19.66 52.35 -3.41
C GLY A 120 -18.76 51.24 -2.83
N PRO A 121 -17.43 51.36 -3.00
CA PRO A 121 -16.48 50.31 -2.65
C PRO A 121 -16.30 50.07 -1.14
N GLY A 122 -16.75 50.99 -0.28
CA GLY A 122 -16.58 50.88 1.16
C GLY A 122 -17.50 49.86 1.84
N ARG A 123 -17.34 49.70 3.16
CA ARG A 123 -18.07 48.73 3.98
C ARG A 123 -19.29 49.36 4.66
N LEU A 124 -20.46 48.77 4.49
CA LEU A 124 -21.63 49.05 5.32
C LEU A 124 -21.83 47.91 6.30
N GLN A 125 -21.95 48.18 7.60
CA GLN A 125 -22.36 47.21 8.60
C GLN A 125 -23.78 47.50 9.08
N LEU A 126 -24.67 46.50 8.98
CA LEU A 126 -25.98 46.55 9.63
C LEU A 126 -25.89 45.84 10.98
N SER A 127 -26.40 46.47 12.03
CA SER A 127 -26.44 45.87 13.37
C SER A 127 -27.83 45.80 14.00
N GLY A 128 -28.79 46.60 13.52
CA GLY A 128 -30.18 46.55 13.97
C GLY A 128 -30.88 45.23 13.63
N ALA A 129 -31.88 44.85 14.45
CA ALA A 129 -32.80 43.75 14.15
C ALA A 129 -33.84 44.21 13.13
N ASN A 130 -33.40 44.36 11.88
CA ASN A 130 -34.13 45.06 10.83
C ASN A 130 -35.49 44.41 10.49
N THR A 131 -36.43 45.25 10.06
CA THR A 131 -37.82 44.86 9.76
C THR A 131 -38.25 45.17 8.32
N PHE A 132 -37.35 45.72 7.50
CA PHE A 132 -37.64 45.99 6.09
C PHE A 132 -38.05 44.71 5.33
N THR A 133 -38.84 44.93 4.28
CA THR A 133 -39.28 43.91 3.31
C THR A 133 -38.72 44.25 1.93
N GLY A 134 -38.56 43.29 1.03
CA GLY A 134 -37.98 43.52 -0.30
C GLY A 134 -36.52 43.11 -0.37
N VAL A 135 -35.95 43.22 -1.58
CA VAL A 135 -34.61 42.73 -1.90
C VAL A 135 -33.53 43.65 -1.34
N VAL A 136 -32.52 43.07 -0.69
CA VAL A 136 -31.23 43.72 -0.42
C VAL A 136 -30.29 43.44 -1.58
N ARG A 137 -29.84 44.47 -2.29
CA ARG A 137 -28.87 44.34 -3.38
C ARG A 137 -27.53 44.92 -2.96
N VAL A 138 -26.46 44.14 -3.04
CA VAL A 138 -25.08 44.59 -2.85
C VAL A 138 -24.45 44.73 -4.24
N ALA A 139 -24.44 45.95 -4.76
CA ALA A 139 -23.89 46.26 -6.08
C ALA A 139 -22.37 46.49 -6.02
N GLU A 140 -21.89 47.14 -4.96
CA GLU A 140 -20.45 47.42 -4.75
C GLU A 140 -20.04 47.35 -3.27
N GLY A 141 -18.75 47.03 -3.05
CA GLY A 141 -18.15 46.99 -1.72
C GLY A 141 -18.64 45.81 -0.87
N THR A 142 -18.59 45.98 0.44
CA THR A 142 -19.00 44.93 1.40
C THR A 142 -20.21 45.33 2.21
N LEU A 143 -21.24 44.48 2.25
CA LEU A 143 -22.28 44.51 3.27
C LEU A 143 -21.91 43.51 4.37
N ARG A 144 -21.69 44.00 5.59
CA ARG A 144 -21.41 43.19 6.77
C ARG A 144 -22.62 43.14 7.70
N LEU A 145 -22.87 41.97 8.28
CA LEU A 145 -23.91 41.76 9.28
C LEU A 145 -23.35 41.88 10.71
N SER A 146 -24.20 42.11 11.71
CA SER A 146 -23.80 41.98 13.12
C SER A 146 -23.88 40.55 13.61
N LYS A 147 -23.00 40.22 14.54
CA LYS A 147 -22.95 38.91 15.20
C LYS A 147 -24.24 38.61 15.97
N TRP A 148 -24.67 37.34 15.95
CA TRP A 148 -25.81 36.83 16.72
C TRP A 148 -27.17 37.50 16.44
N ASN A 149 -27.33 38.14 15.28
CA ASN A 149 -28.57 38.80 14.88
C ASN A 149 -29.15 38.13 13.63
N PRO A 150 -30.14 37.22 13.77
CA PRO A 150 -30.70 36.50 12.64
C PRO A 150 -31.68 37.32 11.79
N THR A 151 -32.12 38.50 12.22
CA THR A 151 -33.05 39.37 11.49
C THR A 151 -32.37 40.60 10.89
N VAL A 152 -31.05 40.68 10.95
CA VAL A 152 -30.23 41.78 10.41
C VAL A 152 -30.47 42.10 8.93
N LEU A 153 -30.91 41.12 8.14
CA LEU A 153 -31.22 41.29 6.71
C LEU A 153 -32.74 41.45 6.46
N GLY A 154 -33.52 41.80 7.49
CA GLY A 154 -34.96 42.04 7.37
C GLY A 154 -35.81 40.78 7.30
N ALA A 155 -37.01 40.95 6.74
CA ALA A 155 -37.97 39.88 6.51
C ALA A 155 -37.40 38.78 5.58
N THR A 156 -37.97 37.59 5.64
CA THR A 156 -37.55 36.42 4.84
C THR A 156 -38.67 35.96 3.89
N GLY A 157 -38.36 35.09 2.93
CA GLY A 157 -39.32 34.50 1.98
C GLY A 157 -39.41 35.25 0.65
N SER A 158 -40.41 34.88 -0.16
CA SER A 158 -40.54 35.37 -1.55
C SER A 158 -40.54 36.90 -1.62
N GLY A 159 -39.63 37.46 -2.42
CA GLY A 159 -39.45 38.90 -2.59
C GLY A 159 -38.49 39.56 -1.58
N ASN A 160 -38.04 38.83 -0.55
CA ASN A 160 -37.14 39.32 0.52
C ASN A 160 -35.77 38.61 0.47
N GLY A 161 -35.12 38.57 -0.69
CA GLY A 161 -33.83 37.91 -0.86
C GLY A 161 -32.66 38.89 -0.87
N THR A 162 -31.43 38.35 -0.83
CA THR A 162 -30.20 39.12 -0.93
C THR A 162 -29.50 38.82 -2.25
N VAL A 163 -29.26 39.86 -3.06
CA VAL A 163 -28.52 39.80 -4.32
C VAL A 163 -27.13 40.38 -4.11
N VAL A 164 -26.08 39.65 -4.47
CA VAL A 164 -24.69 40.13 -4.47
C VAL A 164 -24.19 40.13 -5.90
N GLU A 165 -23.90 41.31 -6.44
CA GLU A 165 -23.42 41.48 -7.81
C GLU A 165 -21.93 41.19 -7.93
N SER A 166 -21.47 40.98 -9.17
CA SER A 166 -20.08 40.64 -9.44
C SER A 166 -19.11 41.72 -8.93
N GLY A 167 -18.25 41.33 -7.98
CA GLY A 167 -17.27 42.22 -7.35
C GLY A 167 -17.66 42.72 -5.96
N ALA A 168 -18.91 42.50 -5.53
CA ALA A 168 -19.38 42.84 -4.19
C ALA A 168 -19.33 41.64 -3.22
N THR A 169 -19.44 41.91 -1.92
CA THR A 169 -19.36 40.87 -0.87
C THR A 169 -20.45 41.03 0.19
N LEU A 170 -21.08 39.92 0.57
CA LEU A 170 -21.83 39.77 1.81
C LEU A 170 -20.96 39.08 2.87
N ASP A 171 -20.68 39.74 3.98
CA ASP A 171 -19.98 39.18 5.15
C ASP A 171 -20.96 38.92 6.28
N ILE A 172 -21.28 37.65 6.51
CA ILE A 172 -22.25 37.28 7.56
C ILE A 172 -21.70 37.48 8.97
N TYR A 173 -20.38 37.61 9.14
CA TYR A 173 -19.72 37.96 10.41
C TYR A 173 -20.27 37.27 11.68
N GLY A 174 -20.61 35.98 11.60
CA GLY A 174 -21.16 35.26 12.75
C GLY A 174 -22.61 35.63 13.12
N ALA A 175 -23.42 36.15 12.19
CA ALA A 175 -24.79 36.60 12.44
C ALA A 175 -25.72 35.50 12.95
N PHE A 176 -25.45 34.23 12.61
CA PHE A 176 -26.33 33.12 12.98
C PHE A 176 -25.75 32.35 14.17
N THR A 177 -26.56 32.20 15.22
CA THR A 177 -26.26 31.32 16.35
C THR A 177 -26.20 29.87 15.91
N ASN A 178 -25.58 29.00 16.72
CA ASN A 178 -25.48 27.56 16.41
C ASN A 178 -26.85 26.91 16.15
N ASN A 179 -26.92 26.05 15.14
CA ASN A 179 -28.12 25.33 14.68
C ASN A 179 -29.27 26.23 14.18
N LEU A 180 -28.98 27.47 13.78
CA LEU A 180 -29.98 28.38 13.22
C LEU A 180 -29.74 28.56 11.72
N ASN A 181 -30.77 28.27 10.92
CA ASN A 181 -30.75 28.52 9.47
C ASN A 181 -31.72 29.65 9.14
N ARG A 182 -31.24 30.60 8.36
CA ARG A 182 -32.04 31.74 7.89
C ARG A 182 -32.67 31.41 6.55
N ALA A 183 -33.98 31.58 6.44
CA ALA A 183 -34.76 31.35 5.22
C ALA A 183 -34.62 32.50 4.21
N GLU A 184 -33.38 32.87 3.91
CA GLU A 184 -33.03 33.92 2.95
C GLU A 184 -32.66 33.28 1.62
N ASP A 185 -33.30 33.72 0.55
CA ASP A 185 -32.86 33.40 -0.80
C ASP A 185 -31.66 34.27 -1.15
N LEU A 186 -30.61 33.65 -1.70
CA LEU A 186 -29.39 34.32 -2.13
C LEU A 186 -29.29 34.28 -3.65
N ALA A 187 -28.85 35.38 -4.26
CA ALA A 187 -28.41 35.40 -5.65
C ALA A 187 -26.99 35.97 -5.69
N LEU A 188 -26.00 35.17 -6.09
CA LEU A 188 -24.58 35.49 -5.91
C LEU A 188 -23.85 35.50 -7.26
N ALA A 189 -22.90 36.43 -7.43
CA ALA A 189 -21.97 36.43 -8.55
C ALA A 189 -20.58 36.96 -8.16
N GLY A 190 -19.56 36.47 -8.85
CA GLY A 190 -18.22 37.00 -8.82
C GLY A 190 -17.32 36.48 -7.70
N ALA A 191 -16.08 36.95 -7.71
CA ALA A 191 -15.07 36.61 -6.72
C ALA A 191 -15.21 37.40 -5.41
N GLY A 192 -16.09 38.40 -5.39
CA GLY A 192 -16.22 39.39 -4.32
C GLY A 192 -15.04 40.34 -4.19
N VAL A 193 -15.11 41.22 -3.19
CA VAL A 193 -14.10 42.23 -2.89
C VAL A 193 -12.76 41.55 -2.60
N ASP A 194 -11.70 42.02 -3.26
CA ASP A 194 -10.33 41.47 -3.19
C ASP A 194 -10.20 39.97 -3.51
N GLY A 195 -11.22 39.37 -4.15
CA GLY A 195 -11.27 37.94 -4.43
C GLY A 195 -11.50 37.08 -3.18
N LEU A 196 -11.99 37.65 -2.08
CA LEU A 196 -12.22 36.93 -0.82
C LEU A 196 -13.54 36.14 -0.79
N GLY A 197 -14.44 36.38 -1.75
CA GLY A 197 -15.72 35.71 -1.89
C GLY A 197 -16.89 36.69 -1.99
N ALA A 198 -17.87 36.37 -2.84
CA ALA A 198 -19.16 37.05 -2.88
C ALA A 198 -19.96 36.83 -1.58
N LEU A 199 -19.72 35.69 -0.92
CA LEU A 199 -20.21 35.39 0.42
C LEU A 199 -19.03 34.97 1.30
N ILE A 200 -18.85 35.66 2.43
CA ILE A 200 -17.81 35.34 3.41
C ILE A 200 -18.37 35.25 4.83
N ASN A 201 -17.64 34.56 5.70
CA ASN A 201 -17.88 34.60 7.14
C ASN A 201 -16.58 34.90 7.88
N THR A 202 -16.41 36.14 8.33
CA THR A 202 -15.25 36.54 9.12
C THR A 202 -15.47 36.46 10.63
N GLY A 203 -16.68 36.09 11.08
CA GLY A 203 -17.03 35.98 12.50
C GLY A 203 -17.07 34.53 13.00
N THR A 204 -16.92 34.34 14.32
CA THR A 204 -17.02 33.02 14.97
C THR A 204 -18.45 32.68 15.36
N GLY A 205 -18.79 31.39 15.47
CA GLY A 205 -20.06 30.93 16.08
C GLY A 205 -21.14 30.41 15.12
N CYS A 206 -20.85 30.29 13.82
CA CYS A 206 -21.77 29.65 12.85
C CYS A 206 -21.53 28.14 12.77
N MET A 207 -21.76 27.37 13.85
CA MET A 207 -21.74 25.91 13.74
C MET A 207 -23.13 25.37 13.40
N ASN A 208 -23.21 24.59 12.31
CA ASN A 208 -24.46 24.04 11.80
C ASN A 208 -25.52 25.11 11.44
N SER A 209 -25.06 26.26 10.95
CA SER A 209 -25.88 27.45 10.75
C SER A 209 -25.54 28.13 9.43
N GLY A 210 -26.55 28.66 8.76
CA GLY A 210 -26.36 29.31 7.46
C GLY A 210 -27.69 29.63 6.79
N PHE A 211 -27.82 29.27 5.51
CA PHE A 211 -28.94 29.68 4.67
C PHE A 211 -29.81 28.49 4.27
N SER A 212 -31.11 28.55 4.55
CA SER A 212 -32.10 27.55 4.13
C SER A 212 -32.97 27.99 2.95
N GLY A 213 -32.85 29.24 2.49
CA GLY A 213 -33.40 29.66 1.20
C GLY A 213 -32.56 29.16 0.03
N THR A 214 -33.06 29.35 -1.18
CA THR A 214 -32.39 28.95 -2.41
C THR A 214 -31.19 29.85 -2.67
N THR A 215 -30.03 29.27 -2.95
CA THR A 215 -28.86 30.02 -3.44
C THR A 215 -28.76 29.88 -4.95
N THR A 216 -28.91 30.97 -5.68
CA THR A 216 -28.80 31.02 -7.15
C THR A 216 -27.48 31.65 -7.55
N LEU A 217 -26.71 31.00 -8.42
CA LEU A 217 -25.52 31.60 -9.00
C LEU A 217 -25.92 32.38 -10.25
N LEU A 218 -25.64 33.68 -10.26
CA LEU A 218 -25.84 34.57 -11.41
C LEU A 218 -24.60 34.65 -12.31
N GLY A 219 -23.49 34.07 -11.85
CA GLY A 219 -22.19 34.00 -12.50
C GLY A 219 -21.25 33.11 -11.70
N ASP A 220 -20.02 32.89 -12.19
CA ASP A 220 -19.00 32.18 -11.41
C ASP A 220 -18.83 32.85 -10.04
N THR A 221 -18.95 32.06 -8.98
CA THR A 221 -19.13 32.57 -7.61
C THR A 221 -18.09 31.98 -6.68
N THR A 222 -17.44 32.83 -5.90
CA THR A 222 -16.51 32.41 -4.84
C THR A 222 -17.14 32.56 -3.45
N ILE A 223 -16.98 31.53 -2.60
CA ILE A 223 -17.40 31.51 -1.20
C ILE A 223 -16.14 31.45 -0.31
N GLY A 224 -15.97 32.47 0.51
CA GLY A 224 -14.82 32.63 1.42
C GLY A 224 -15.11 32.17 2.84
N CYS A 225 -14.70 30.95 3.17
CA CYS A 225 -14.92 30.40 4.50
C CYS A 225 -13.67 30.61 5.38
N THR A 226 -13.50 31.82 5.92
CA THR A 226 -12.59 32.06 7.06
C THR A 226 -13.14 31.40 8.33
N SER A 227 -14.47 31.46 8.50
CA SER A 227 -15.26 30.63 9.40
C SER A 227 -16.32 29.85 8.60
N ARG A 228 -16.95 28.88 9.25
CA ARG A 228 -17.89 27.95 8.62
C ARG A 228 -19.13 28.66 8.04
N ILE A 229 -19.60 28.17 6.90
CA ILE A 229 -20.86 28.56 6.24
C ILE A 229 -21.63 27.28 5.88
N ASP A 230 -22.93 27.24 6.16
CA ASP A 230 -23.79 26.12 5.76
C ASP A 230 -24.78 26.53 4.66
N PHE A 231 -24.88 25.72 3.62
CA PHE A 231 -26.01 25.72 2.69
C PHE A 231 -26.98 24.60 3.05
N ARG A 232 -28.18 25.00 3.47
CA ARG A 232 -29.30 24.17 3.89
C ARG A 232 -30.53 24.33 3.00
N GLY A 233 -30.47 25.15 1.96
CA GLY A 233 -31.43 25.24 0.85
C GLY A 233 -30.73 25.01 -0.50
N ASN A 234 -31.50 24.65 -1.52
CA ASN A 234 -30.96 24.22 -2.82
C ASN A 234 -30.00 25.26 -3.43
N VAL A 235 -28.93 24.78 -4.08
CA VAL A 235 -28.03 25.62 -4.88
C VAL A 235 -28.33 25.43 -6.37
N ALA A 236 -28.83 26.48 -7.01
CA ALA A 236 -29.06 26.53 -8.45
C ALA A 236 -27.82 27.13 -9.13
N GLY A 237 -26.95 26.27 -9.67
CA GLY A 237 -25.67 26.68 -10.25
C GLY A 237 -25.75 27.28 -11.65
N GLY A 238 -26.74 26.89 -12.45
CA GLY A 238 -26.98 27.50 -13.78
C GLY A 238 -25.84 27.29 -14.80
N GLY A 239 -24.93 26.34 -14.56
CA GLY A 239 -23.70 26.12 -15.33
C GLY A 239 -22.50 26.93 -14.85
N HIS A 240 -22.67 27.78 -13.83
CA HIS A 240 -21.60 28.58 -13.24
C HIS A 240 -20.79 27.81 -12.20
N THR A 241 -19.52 28.17 -12.06
CA THR A 241 -18.60 27.54 -11.12
C THR A 241 -18.82 28.02 -9.69
N LEU A 242 -18.94 27.10 -8.74
CA LEU A 242 -18.89 27.38 -7.31
C LEU A 242 -17.48 27.14 -6.78
N THR A 243 -16.78 28.21 -6.41
CA THR A 243 -15.41 28.15 -5.88
C THR A 243 -15.40 28.33 -4.37
N LYS A 244 -14.84 27.37 -3.66
CA LYS A 244 -14.61 27.41 -2.22
C LYS A 244 -13.17 27.81 -1.90
N ILE A 245 -13.00 28.88 -1.12
CA ILE A 245 -11.71 29.31 -0.57
C ILE A 245 -11.76 29.46 0.97
N GLY A 246 -10.63 29.80 1.59
CA GLY A 246 -10.50 29.94 3.04
C GLY A 246 -10.34 28.61 3.77
N ASN A 247 -9.71 28.65 4.95
CA ASN A 247 -9.26 27.44 5.65
C ASN A 247 -10.36 26.67 6.39
N SER A 248 -11.56 27.26 6.53
CA SER A 248 -12.69 26.64 7.22
C SER A 248 -13.58 25.84 6.26
N GLU A 249 -14.80 25.57 6.70
CA GLU A 249 -15.74 24.64 6.10
C GLU A 249 -16.87 25.34 5.35
N LEU A 250 -17.14 24.91 4.11
CA LEU A 250 -18.45 25.10 3.46
C LEU A 250 -19.21 23.78 3.57
N ALA A 251 -20.25 23.75 4.39
CA ALA A 251 -21.06 22.56 4.62
C ALA A 251 -22.33 22.60 3.79
N VAL A 252 -22.51 21.63 2.89
CA VAL A 252 -23.62 21.59 1.94
C VAL A 252 -24.50 20.40 2.26
N GLY A 253 -25.67 20.67 2.83
CA GLY A 253 -26.65 19.67 3.28
C GLY A 253 -27.77 19.36 2.30
N VAL A 254 -27.65 19.85 1.07
CA VAL A 254 -28.71 19.99 0.08
C VAL A 254 -28.20 19.75 -1.33
N GLN A 255 -29.13 19.71 -2.29
CA GLN A 255 -28.79 19.53 -3.70
C GLN A 255 -28.06 20.76 -4.25
N VAL A 256 -27.00 20.50 -5.01
CA VAL A 256 -26.33 21.46 -5.90
C VAL A 256 -26.62 21.00 -7.33
N ASN A 257 -27.15 21.89 -8.17
CA ASN A 257 -27.57 21.55 -9.54
C ASN A 257 -26.78 22.34 -10.58
N ASN A 258 -26.29 21.63 -11.59
CA ASN A 258 -25.65 22.18 -12.79
C ASN A 258 -24.50 23.13 -12.45
N CYS A 259 -23.47 22.64 -11.77
CA CYS A 259 -22.45 23.50 -11.19
C CYS A 259 -21.08 22.81 -11.10
N PRO A 260 -20.06 23.22 -11.87
CA PRO A 260 -18.68 22.85 -11.55
C PRO A 260 -18.31 23.31 -10.13
N ILE A 261 -17.64 22.47 -9.35
CA ILE A 261 -17.19 22.82 -8.00
C ILE A 261 -15.66 22.90 -7.98
N VAL A 262 -15.12 23.97 -7.40
CA VAL A 262 -13.67 24.14 -7.22
C VAL A 262 -13.34 24.34 -5.74
N ILE A 263 -12.44 23.52 -5.20
CA ILE A 263 -12.04 23.54 -3.79
C ILE A 263 -10.57 23.93 -3.69
N ASN A 264 -10.29 25.20 -3.42
CA ASN A 264 -8.93 25.72 -3.32
C ASN A 264 -8.34 25.55 -1.91
N ALA A 265 -9.15 25.67 -0.86
CA ALA A 265 -8.70 25.56 0.52
C ALA A 265 -9.82 25.14 1.49
N GLY A 266 -9.42 24.65 2.66
CA GLY A 266 -10.33 24.19 3.71
C GLY A 266 -11.16 22.98 3.28
N ASN A 267 -12.33 22.80 3.91
CA ASN A 267 -13.22 21.67 3.65
C ASN A 267 -14.44 22.12 2.84
N TYR A 268 -14.74 21.39 1.77
CA TYR A 268 -16.10 21.30 1.24
C TYR A 268 -16.73 20.05 1.84
N THR A 269 -17.62 20.23 2.81
CA THR A 269 -18.30 19.11 3.47
C THR A 269 -19.62 18.86 2.79
N TYR A 270 -19.72 17.76 2.06
CA TYR A 270 -20.96 17.37 1.41
C TYR A 270 -21.70 16.39 2.33
N MET A 271 -22.89 16.79 2.78
CA MET A 271 -23.71 16.06 3.77
C MET A 271 -24.95 15.41 3.13
N ASN A 272 -25.08 15.52 1.81
CA ASN A 272 -26.16 14.99 1.00
C ASN A 272 -25.58 14.35 -0.26
N SER A 273 -26.23 13.29 -0.77
CA SER A 273 -25.76 12.57 -1.97
C SER A 273 -25.80 13.42 -3.25
N LEU A 274 -26.54 14.52 -3.25
CA LEU A 274 -26.69 15.46 -4.36
C LEU A 274 -25.98 16.80 -4.10
N ALA A 275 -25.12 16.88 -3.08
CA ALA A 275 -24.42 18.12 -2.71
C ALA A 275 -23.18 18.43 -3.58
N LEU A 276 -23.07 17.77 -4.72
CA LEU A 276 -22.04 18.03 -5.73
C LEU A 276 -22.69 18.46 -7.05
N GLY A 277 -21.90 18.78 -8.07
CA GLY A 277 -22.30 19.57 -9.25
C GLY A 277 -23.34 18.96 -10.19
N GLY A 278 -23.62 17.66 -10.04
CA GLY A 278 -24.36 16.83 -10.99
C GLY A 278 -23.43 15.95 -11.82
N ALA A 279 -23.98 14.89 -12.44
CA ALA A 279 -23.20 13.85 -13.13
C ALA A 279 -22.36 14.36 -14.32
N ASP A 280 -22.75 15.48 -14.93
CA ASP A 280 -22.07 16.09 -16.08
C ASP A 280 -21.04 17.16 -15.69
N PHE A 281 -20.85 17.41 -14.39
CA PHE A 281 -20.00 18.49 -13.89
C PHE A 281 -18.87 17.95 -12.99
N ASP A 282 -17.68 18.51 -13.18
CA ASP A 282 -16.50 18.08 -12.45
C ASP A 282 -16.40 18.78 -11.09
N THR A 283 -15.86 18.06 -10.11
CA THR A 283 -15.42 18.63 -8.84
C THR A 283 -13.88 18.66 -8.80
N THR A 284 -13.29 19.85 -8.76
CA THR A 284 -11.83 20.07 -8.77
C THR A 284 -11.28 20.40 -7.39
N LEU A 285 -10.21 19.72 -6.96
CA LEU A 285 -9.49 19.96 -5.71
C LEU A 285 -8.10 20.53 -6.02
N ASN A 286 -7.86 21.80 -5.63
CA ASN A 286 -6.58 22.49 -5.80
C ASN A 286 -5.74 22.58 -4.52
N GLY A 287 -6.18 21.95 -3.43
CA GLY A 287 -5.46 21.96 -2.15
C GLY A 287 -6.36 21.75 -0.93
N GLY A 288 -7.65 22.07 -1.04
CA GLY A 288 -8.64 21.75 0.00
C GLY A 288 -9.09 20.29 -0.01
N ALA A 289 -10.02 19.96 0.87
CA ALA A 289 -10.56 18.62 1.03
C ALA A 289 -12.01 18.51 0.59
N LEU A 290 -12.33 17.44 -0.12
CA LEU A 290 -13.69 16.95 -0.26
C LEU A 290 -13.97 16.02 0.93
N ARG A 291 -14.86 16.45 1.83
CA ARG A 291 -15.12 15.80 3.11
C ARG A 291 -16.56 15.28 3.14
N SER A 292 -16.79 13.99 3.35
CA SER A 292 -18.16 13.48 3.52
C SER A 292 -18.62 13.70 4.96
N TYR A 293 -19.91 13.95 5.15
CA TYR A 293 -20.57 13.71 6.44
C TYR A 293 -21.52 12.53 6.32
N SER A 294 -21.36 11.55 7.22
CA SER A 294 -22.05 10.25 7.15
C SER A 294 -21.62 9.44 5.90
N SER A 295 -22.37 8.38 5.59
CA SER A 295 -22.12 7.57 4.39
C SER A 295 -22.58 8.31 3.15
N GLN A 296 -21.69 8.43 2.17
CA GLN A 296 -21.94 9.16 0.94
C GLN A 296 -21.29 8.44 -0.24
N THR A 297 -21.90 8.54 -1.42
CA THR A 297 -21.33 7.99 -2.66
C THR A 297 -21.14 9.11 -3.68
N VAL A 298 -19.94 9.25 -4.21
CA VAL A 298 -19.58 10.19 -5.28
C VAL A 298 -19.51 9.43 -6.60
N THR A 299 -20.34 9.83 -7.56
CA THR A 299 -20.32 9.31 -8.94
C THR A 299 -19.72 10.30 -9.93
N GLU A 300 -19.60 11.56 -9.54
CA GLU A 300 -19.01 12.63 -10.35
C GLU A 300 -17.52 12.41 -10.60
N HIS A 301 -17.01 13.05 -11.65
CA HIS A 301 -15.60 13.08 -11.95
C HIS A 301 -14.88 14.05 -11.02
N LEU A 302 -13.89 13.53 -10.27
CA LEU A 302 -13.02 14.34 -9.43
C LEU A 302 -11.71 14.66 -10.15
N ILE A 303 -11.32 15.92 -10.19
CA ILE A 303 -10.01 16.37 -10.69
C ILE A 303 -9.18 16.84 -9.50
N CYS A 304 -8.11 16.13 -9.17
CA CYS A 304 -7.33 16.40 -7.97
C CYS A 304 -5.91 16.87 -8.33
N ASN A 305 -5.70 18.18 -8.24
CA ASN A 305 -4.38 18.82 -8.35
C ASN A 305 -3.58 18.74 -7.03
N GLY A 306 -4.16 18.12 -6.00
CA GLY A 306 -3.63 17.95 -4.65
C GLY A 306 -4.77 17.63 -3.69
N GLY A 307 -4.71 18.19 -2.48
CA GLY A 307 -5.83 18.16 -1.54
C GLY A 307 -6.08 16.82 -0.86
N ALA A 308 -7.30 16.61 -0.37
CA ALA A 308 -7.66 15.41 0.37
C ALA A 308 -9.09 14.90 0.13
N ILE A 309 -9.25 13.58 0.20
CA ILE A 309 -10.53 12.89 0.31
C ILE A 309 -10.68 12.41 1.75
N VAL A 310 -11.75 12.84 2.42
CA VAL A 310 -11.91 12.65 3.87
C VAL A 310 -13.28 12.08 4.21
N ALA A 311 -13.32 10.89 4.81
CA ALA A 311 -14.55 10.35 5.40
C ALA A 311 -14.74 10.89 6.82
N ALA A 312 -15.87 11.56 7.09
CA ALA A 312 -16.20 12.09 8.42
C ALA A 312 -17.64 11.80 8.86
N GLY A 313 -17.90 11.95 10.15
CA GLY A 313 -19.20 11.72 10.77
C GLY A 313 -19.07 11.32 12.25
N GLY A 314 -20.20 11.30 12.97
CA GLY A 314 -20.25 10.90 14.38
C GLY A 314 -20.51 9.40 14.62
N ALA A 315 -20.56 8.59 13.56
CA ALA A 315 -20.83 7.16 13.59
C ALA A 315 -20.10 6.44 12.43
N ALA A 316 -20.11 5.11 12.44
CA ALA A 316 -19.55 4.30 11.36
C ALA A 316 -20.11 4.73 10.00
N ASN A 317 -19.22 5.09 9.07
CA ASN A 317 -19.60 5.70 7.81
C ASN A 317 -18.65 5.31 6.68
N THR A 318 -19.13 5.40 5.44
CA THR A 318 -18.32 5.15 4.24
C THR A 318 -18.43 6.31 3.25
N PHE A 319 -17.30 6.96 2.95
CA PHE A 319 -17.14 7.75 1.73
C PHE A 319 -16.81 6.77 0.62
N LYS A 320 -17.71 6.59 -0.35
CA LYS A 320 -17.47 5.75 -1.53
C LYS A 320 -17.29 6.62 -2.77
N LEU A 321 -16.16 6.49 -3.46
CA LEU A 321 -15.96 7.07 -4.78
C LEU A 321 -16.21 5.98 -5.83
N ASN A 322 -17.34 6.07 -6.54
CA ASN A 322 -17.65 5.23 -7.71
C ASN A 322 -17.28 5.90 -9.04
N GLY A 323 -17.24 7.24 -9.05
CA GLY A 323 -16.86 8.04 -10.21
C GLY A 323 -15.38 7.96 -10.53
N ARG A 324 -15.01 8.53 -11.67
CA ARG A 324 -13.61 8.70 -12.09
C ARG A 324 -12.91 9.71 -11.17
N MET A 325 -11.62 9.51 -10.90
CA MET A 325 -10.77 10.48 -10.23
C MET A 325 -9.45 10.64 -10.99
N THR A 326 -9.22 11.82 -11.54
CA THR A 326 -7.97 12.21 -12.18
C THR A 326 -7.05 12.83 -11.14
N LEU A 327 -5.97 12.13 -10.82
CA LEU A 327 -4.89 12.56 -9.95
C LEU A 327 -3.87 13.33 -10.80
N ASN A 328 -3.89 14.66 -10.75
CA ASN A 328 -2.85 15.51 -11.32
C ASN A 328 -1.73 15.77 -10.30
N GLY A 329 -2.10 15.89 -9.02
CA GLY A 329 -1.18 15.96 -7.88
C GLY A 329 -1.27 14.72 -7.00
N ARG A 330 -0.49 14.69 -5.91
CA ARG A 330 -0.65 13.67 -4.87
C ARG A 330 -1.83 14.05 -3.96
N THR A 331 -2.83 13.18 -3.85
CA THR A 331 -4.03 13.43 -3.05
C THR A 331 -4.04 12.56 -1.79
N ALA A 332 -4.28 13.19 -0.64
CA ALA A 332 -4.37 12.49 0.63
C ALA A 332 -5.73 11.79 0.80
N VAL A 333 -5.75 10.61 1.43
CA VAL A 333 -6.98 9.82 1.63
C VAL A 333 -6.99 9.26 3.05
N ARG A 334 -8.01 9.63 3.83
CA ARG A 334 -8.11 9.27 5.26
C ARG A 334 -9.54 9.28 5.80
N GLY A 335 -9.73 8.65 6.96
CA GLY A 335 -10.89 8.90 7.82
C GLY A 335 -10.56 9.93 8.91
N GLU A 336 -11.57 10.66 9.40
CA GLU A 336 -11.46 11.48 10.62
C GLU A 336 -11.63 10.68 11.91
N GLN A 337 -12.16 9.47 11.80
CA GLN A 337 -12.39 8.56 12.92
C GLN A 337 -11.91 7.16 12.56
N THR A 338 -11.59 6.33 13.57
CA THR A 338 -11.11 4.95 13.37
C THR A 338 -12.15 4.06 12.68
N TYR A 339 -13.44 4.38 12.84
CA TYR A 339 -14.58 3.69 12.21
C TYR A 339 -15.00 4.29 10.86
N SER A 340 -14.36 5.36 10.39
CA SER A 340 -14.63 5.94 9.09
C SER A 340 -13.92 5.16 7.99
N THR A 341 -14.62 4.91 6.89
CA THR A 341 -14.08 4.20 5.72
C THR A 341 -14.08 5.10 4.49
N VAL A 342 -12.97 5.13 3.75
CA VAL A 342 -12.95 5.60 2.36
C VAL A 342 -12.80 4.39 1.43
N GLU A 343 -13.73 4.20 0.50
CA GLU A 343 -13.68 3.18 -0.54
C GLU A 343 -13.51 3.84 -1.91
N LEU A 344 -12.34 3.65 -2.52
CA LEU A 344 -12.00 4.10 -3.87
C LEU A 344 -12.36 2.98 -4.86
N ALA A 345 -13.62 2.98 -5.32
CA ALA A 345 -14.19 1.95 -6.19
C ALA A 345 -14.16 2.30 -7.68
N GLY A 346 -14.12 3.60 -8.01
CA GLY A 346 -14.01 4.09 -9.37
C GLY A 346 -12.60 4.01 -9.96
N VAL A 347 -12.45 4.52 -11.18
CA VAL A 347 -11.18 4.56 -11.92
C VAL A 347 -10.32 5.71 -11.40
N LEU A 348 -9.11 5.39 -10.96
CA LEU A 348 -8.08 6.36 -10.58
C LEU A 348 -7.05 6.49 -11.71
N GLU A 349 -6.89 7.68 -12.28
CA GLU A 349 -6.03 7.94 -13.45
C GLU A 349 -5.19 9.21 -13.29
N GLY A 350 -4.27 9.49 -14.22
CA GLY A 350 -3.51 10.75 -14.25
C GLY A 350 -2.05 10.64 -13.78
N PRO A 351 -1.24 11.72 -13.92
CA PRO A 351 0.19 11.69 -13.61
C PRO A 351 0.53 11.70 -12.11
N GLY A 352 -0.42 12.11 -11.27
CA GLY A 352 -0.31 12.18 -9.81
C GLY A 352 -0.48 10.83 -9.11
N GLY A 353 -0.62 10.85 -7.79
CA GLY A 353 -0.65 9.64 -6.97
C GLY A 353 -1.45 9.79 -5.68
N LEU A 354 -1.36 8.80 -4.79
CA LEU A 354 -2.13 8.75 -3.55
C LEU A 354 -1.23 8.86 -2.32
N ALA A 355 -1.69 9.55 -1.29
CA ALA A 355 -1.12 9.50 0.05
C ALA A 355 -2.15 8.93 1.02
N ARG A 356 -1.96 7.68 1.45
CA ARG A 356 -2.73 7.10 2.54
C ARG A 356 -2.10 7.50 3.88
N ASP A 357 -2.78 8.40 4.60
CA ASP A 357 -2.37 8.98 5.89
C ASP A 357 -3.49 8.97 6.94
N GLY A 358 -3.18 9.32 8.20
CA GLY A 358 -4.19 9.47 9.25
C GLY A 358 -4.91 8.17 9.68
N ILE A 359 -6.04 8.32 10.38
CA ILE A 359 -6.80 7.20 10.92
C ILE A 359 -7.91 6.73 9.95
N GLY A 360 -8.75 5.81 10.41
CA GLY A 360 -9.80 5.19 9.61
C GLY A 360 -9.27 4.11 8.66
N THR A 361 -10.19 3.55 7.87
CA THR A 361 -9.91 2.50 6.90
C THR A 361 -9.94 3.08 5.49
N VAL A 362 -8.94 2.77 4.66
CA VAL A 362 -8.95 3.14 3.24
C VAL A 362 -8.80 1.88 2.40
N VAL A 363 -9.69 1.74 1.43
CA VAL A 363 -9.81 0.57 0.58
C VAL A 363 -9.79 1.01 -0.88
N ILE A 364 -8.98 0.35 -1.70
CA ILE A 364 -9.01 0.50 -3.16
C ILE A 364 -9.66 -0.74 -3.77
N THR A 365 -10.86 -0.58 -4.33
CA THR A 365 -11.61 -1.64 -5.03
C THR A 365 -11.69 -1.42 -6.54
N GLY A 366 -11.29 -0.24 -7.05
CA GLY A 366 -11.19 0.04 -8.48
C GLY A 366 -10.16 -0.86 -9.18
N ASN A 367 -10.59 -1.58 -10.22
CA ASN A 367 -9.78 -2.61 -10.91
C ASN A 367 -9.13 -2.15 -12.22
N ALA A 368 -9.28 -0.87 -12.58
CA ALA A 368 -8.79 -0.29 -13.84
C ALA A 368 -7.98 0.99 -13.61
N ASN A 369 -7.27 1.06 -12.49
CA ASN A 369 -6.48 2.25 -12.13
C ASN A 369 -5.23 2.36 -13.01
N THR A 370 -4.92 3.58 -13.47
CA THR A 370 -3.83 3.85 -14.42
C THR A 370 -2.92 5.01 -14.00
N TYR A 371 -3.12 5.59 -12.81
CA TYR A 371 -2.33 6.72 -12.35
C TYR A 371 -0.81 6.39 -12.27
N ALA A 372 0.04 7.33 -12.66
CA ALA A 372 1.48 7.07 -12.80
C ALA A 372 2.32 7.53 -11.59
N GLY A 373 1.79 8.41 -10.75
CA GLY A 373 2.49 8.91 -9.56
C GLY A 373 2.49 7.91 -8.41
N ALA A 374 3.39 8.15 -7.46
CA ALA A 374 3.61 7.22 -6.35
C ALA A 374 2.40 7.08 -5.42
N THR A 375 2.17 5.85 -4.94
CA THR A 375 1.28 5.57 -3.80
C THR A 375 2.11 5.50 -2.54
N VAL A 376 1.84 6.41 -1.59
CA VAL A 376 2.54 6.48 -0.30
C VAL A 376 1.62 6.00 0.80
N ILE A 377 2.08 5.04 1.59
CA ILE A 377 1.32 4.36 2.64
C ILE A 377 2.04 4.61 3.98
N THR A 378 1.48 5.52 4.78
CA THR A 378 1.94 5.81 6.15
C THR A 378 0.92 5.36 7.21
N ALA A 379 -0.21 4.81 6.78
CA ALA A 379 -1.24 4.18 7.59
C ALA A 379 -1.83 2.97 6.84
N PRO A 380 -2.52 2.02 7.50
CA PRO A 380 -2.97 0.80 6.85
C PRO A 380 -3.80 1.03 5.58
N LEU A 381 -3.42 0.39 4.48
CA LEU A 381 -4.12 0.43 3.19
C LEU A 381 -4.58 -0.98 2.80
N TYR A 382 -5.81 -1.07 2.30
CA TYR A 382 -6.39 -2.32 1.81
C TYR A 382 -6.51 -2.23 0.28
N LEU A 383 -5.82 -3.10 -0.44
CA LEU A 383 -6.08 -3.38 -1.84
C LEU A 383 -7.14 -4.47 -1.91
N GLY A 384 -8.34 -4.13 -2.37
CA GLY A 384 -9.49 -5.04 -2.36
C GLY A 384 -10.16 -5.08 -0.99
N ARG A 385 -11.19 -5.93 -0.87
CA ARG A 385 -11.87 -6.23 0.40
C ARG A 385 -11.86 -7.74 0.61
N THR A 386 -12.01 -8.18 1.85
CA THR A 386 -12.16 -9.59 2.22
C THR A 386 -12.92 -10.40 1.15
N ASN A 387 -12.21 -11.32 0.49
CA ASN A 387 -12.71 -12.23 -0.55
C ASN A 387 -13.24 -11.62 -1.86
N GLN A 388 -12.98 -10.34 -2.17
CA GLN A 388 -13.36 -9.73 -3.46
C GLN A 388 -12.26 -9.89 -4.53
N ALA A 389 -12.63 -9.93 -5.81
CA ALA A 389 -11.69 -10.14 -6.90
C ALA A 389 -10.98 -8.86 -7.41
N ALA A 390 -11.28 -7.69 -6.83
CA ALA A 390 -10.99 -6.40 -7.44
C ALA A 390 -9.95 -5.55 -6.67
N GLY A 391 -9.49 -4.49 -7.34
CA GLY A 391 -8.57 -3.49 -6.83
C GLY A 391 -7.19 -3.63 -7.48
N VAL A 392 -6.63 -2.53 -7.97
CA VAL A 392 -5.22 -2.47 -8.42
C VAL A 392 -4.63 -1.12 -8.07
N PHE A 393 -3.31 -1.04 -7.94
CA PHE A 393 -2.64 0.26 -7.99
C PHE A 393 -2.64 0.79 -9.43
N GLY A 394 -2.21 2.04 -9.60
CA GLY A 394 -1.78 2.55 -10.90
C GLY A 394 -0.41 1.98 -11.27
N ALA A 395 0.34 2.66 -12.14
CA ALA A 395 1.67 2.22 -12.60
C ALA A 395 2.85 2.77 -11.74
N GLY A 396 2.60 3.75 -10.87
CA GLY A 396 3.64 4.40 -10.07
C GLY A 396 4.22 3.55 -8.93
N PRO A 397 5.38 3.90 -8.36
CA PRO A 397 5.97 3.15 -7.25
C PRO A 397 5.10 3.20 -5.98
N VAL A 398 5.14 2.13 -5.19
CA VAL A 398 4.44 2.02 -3.91
C VAL A 398 5.45 2.15 -2.78
N THR A 399 5.36 3.21 -1.99
CA THR A 399 6.20 3.40 -0.79
C THR A 399 5.38 3.08 0.45
N ASN A 400 5.71 2.00 1.15
CA ASN A 400 5.02 1.50 2.32
C ASN A 400 5.90 1.58 3.57
N THR A 401 5.46 2.38 4.54
CA THR A 401 6.06 2.46 5.90
C THR A 401 5.11 1.94 6.98
N SER A 402 3.94 1.44 6.58
CA SER A 402 2.90 0.89 7.44
C SER A 402 2.53 -0.52 6.98
N THR A 403 1.24 -0.88 6.96
CA THR A 403 0.78 -2.18 6.48
C THR A 403 -0.04 -2.04 5.20
N LEU A 404 0.38 -2.74 4.16
CA LEU A 404 -0.39 -2.98 2.95
C LEU A 404 -1.04 -4.37 3.03
N TYR A 405 -2.37 -4.39 3.06
CA TYR A 405 -3.14 -5.61 2.94
C TYR A 405 -3.58 -5.81 1.49
N VAL A 406 -3.17 -6.92 0.90
CA VAL A 406 -3.68 -7.40 -0.39
C VAL A 406 -4.82 -8.36 -0.08
N ASP A 407 -6.01 -7.76 0.02
CA ASP A 407 -7.24 -8.42 0.38
C ASP A 407 -8.07 -8.72 -0.86
N ARG A 408 -7.56 -9.61 -1.71
CA ARG A 408 -8.32 -10.05 -2.87
C ARG A 408 -8.21 -11.53 -3.16
N SER A 409 -9.30 -12.07 -3.68
CA SER A 409 -9.41 -13.45 -4.16
C SER A 409 -9.02 -13.61 -5.63
N GLY A 410 -9.05 -12.53 -6.40
CA GLY A 410 -8.60 -12.49 -7.79
C GLY A 410 -7.09 -12.30 -7.90
N SER A 411 -6.47 -12.97 -8.87
CA SER A 411 -5.06 -12.73 -9.21
C SER A 411 -4.89 -11.44 -10.01
N PHE A 412 -3.74 -10.78 -9.87
CA PHE A 412 -3.41 -9.57 -10.63
C PHE A 412 -1.91 -9.45 -10.87
N VAL A 413 -1.55 -8.75 -11.93
CA VAL A 413 -0.15 -8.43 -12.27
C VAL A 413 0.14 -7.00 -11.82
N SER A 414 1.29 -6.82 -11.19
CA SER A 414 1.82 -5.53 -10.77
C SER A 414 3.24 -5.37 -11.31
N SER A 415 3.46 -4.30 -12.07
CA SER A 415 4.78 -3.84 -12.49
C SER A 415 5.34 -2.77 -11.53
N ASN A 416 4.64 -2.47 -10.45
CA ASN A 416 5.06 -1.46 -9.47
C ASN A 416 6.31 -1.94 -8.71
N GLY A 417 7.22 -1.00 -8.42
CA GLY A 417 8.24 -1.21 -7.40
C GLY A 417 7.66 -0.94 -6.01
N PHE A 418 7.87 -1.87 -5.07
CA PHE A 418 7.44 -1.75 -3.68
C PHE A 418 8.63 -1.41 -2.79
N PHE A 419 8.54 -0.32 -2.03
CA PHE A 419 9.65 0.22 -1.24
C PHE A 419 9.24 0.53 0.20
N GLY A 420 10.19 0.54 1.12
CA GLY A 420 10.02 1.02 2.49
C GLY A 420 9.99 -0.08 3.54
N SER A 421 9.96 0.32 4.81
CA SER A 421 10.08 -0.57 5.98
C SER A 421 8.80 -1.27 6.38
N GLY A 422 7.68 -0.99 5.71
CA GLY A 422 6.37 -1.53 6.03
C GLY A 422 6.21 -3.03 5.75
N SER A 423 5.05 -3.56 6.12
CA SER A 423 4.64 -4.96 5.88
C SER A 423 3.69 -5.03 4.68
N THR A 424 3.91 -6.00 3.79
CA THR A 424 2.97 -6.38 2.73
C THR A 424 2.39 -7.75 3.04
N ILE A 425 1.06 -7.85 3.12
CA ILE A 425 0.35 -9.05 3.62
C ILE A 425 -0.73 -9.49 2.62
N ILE A 426 -0.64 -10.71 2.08
CA ILE A 426 -1.61 -11.30 1.14
C ILE A 426 -2.49 -12.33 1.88
N ARG A 427 -3.83 -12.20 1.83
CA ARG A 427 -4.73 -12.88 2.80
C ARG A 427 -5.87 -13.73 2.27
N TYR A 428 -6.27 -13.66 1.00
CA TYR A 428 -7.54 -14.27 0.55
C TYR A 428 -7.47 -15.06 -0.78
N GLY A 429 -6.34 -15.72 -1.06
CA GLY A 429 -6.30 -16.78 -2.08
C GLY A 429 -5.91 -16.34 -3.50
N GLY A 430 -5.98 -15.04 -3.83
CA GLY A 430 -5.50 -14.53 -5.12
C GLY A 430 -3.98 -14.53 -5.24
N GLU A 431 -3.45 -14.65 -6.46
CA GLU A 431 -2.01 -14.54 -6.74
C GLU A 431 -1.64 -13.10 -7.14
N MET A 432 -0.71 -12.50 -6.39
CA MET A 432 -0.04 -11.27 -6.79
C MET A 432 1.17 -11.64 -7.65
N VAL A 433 1.21 -11.18 -8.89
CA VAL A 433 2.37 -11.38 -9.80
C VAL A 433 3.18 -10.09 -9.86
N LEU A 434 4.40 -10.10 -9.33
CA LEU A 434 5.39 -9.04 -9.54
C LEU A 434 6.15 -9.34 -10.83
N SER A 435 6.03 -8.45 -11.82
CA SER A 435 6.61 -8.64 -13.16
C SER A 435 7.57 -7.51 -13.50
N GLY A 436 8.85 -7.86 -13.73
CA GLY A 436 9.91 -6.93 -14.18
C GLY A 436 10.22 -5.77 -13.22
N SER A 437 9.65 -5.76 -12.01
CA SER A 437 9.82 -4.68 -11.05
C SER A 437 10.96 -4.96 -10.08
N SER A 438 11.56 -3.89 -9.54
CA SER A 438 12.51 -3.95 -8.43
C SER A 438 11.85 -3.43 -7.16
N SER A 439 11.91 -4.22 -6.10
CA SER A 439 11.26 -3.95 -4.82
C SER A 439 12.21 -4.17 -3.65
N SER A 440 12.09 -3.34 -2.62
CA SER A 440 12.83 -3.46 -1.37
C SER A 440 11.91 -3.18 -0.17
N CYS A 441 11.45 -4.24 0.48
CA CYS A 441 10.42 -4.20 1.49
C CYS A 441 10.95 -4.55 2.88
N GLY A 442 10.23 -4.15 3.93
CA GLY A 442 10.46 -4.61 5.30
C GLY A 442 10.09 -6.07 5.45
N VAL A 443 8.80 -6.35 5.67
CA VAL A 443 8.26 -7.70 5.88
C VAL A 443 7.33 -8.08 4.72
N VAL A 444 7.41 -9.34 4.25
CA VAL A 444 6.45 -9.90 3.28
C VAL A 444 5.81 -11.14 3.88
N ARG A 445 4.47 -11.15 3.89
CA ARG A 445 3.67 -12.26 4.39
C ARG A 445 2.69 -12.70 3.31
N VAL A 446 2.84 -13.92 2.82
CA VAL A 446 1.82 -14.59 2.02
C VAL A 446 1.07 -15.51 2.98
N ALA A 447 0.06 -14.96 3.66
CA ALA A 447 -0.71 -15.70 4.66
C ALA A 447 -1.62 -16.72 3.96
N SER A 448 -2.36 -16.30 2.94
CA SER A 448 -3.16 -17.20 2.09
C SER A 448 -3.30 -16.60 0.68
N GLY A 449 -3.01 -17.39 -0.36
CA GLY A 449 -2.93 -16.94 -1.76
C GLY A 449 -1.56 -17.16 -2.38
N GLY A 450 -1.19 -16.34 -3.38
CA GLY A 450 0.04 -16.52 -4.13
C GLY A 450 0.89 -15.26 -4.23
N LEU A 451 2.21 -15.42 -4.28
CA LEU A 451 3.14 -14.43 -4.81
C LEU A 451 3.95 -15.09 -5.93
N ALA A 452 3.99 -14.47 -7.11
CA ALA A 452 4.85 -14.90 -8.21
C ALA A 452 5.83 -13.80 -8.59
N LEU A 453 7.09 -14.17 -8.80
CA LEU A 453 8.14 -13.29 -9.34
C LEU A 453 8.47 -13.74 -10.76
N THR A 454 8.23 -12.88 -11.74
CA THR A 454 8.37 -13.20 -13.17
C THR A 454 9.09 -12.10 -13.93
N ASN A 455 9.53 -12.40 -15.16
CA ASN A 455 10.11 -11.43 -16.08
C ASN A 455 11.27 -10.60 -15.47
N GLY A 456 12.13 -11.25 -14.68
CA GLY A 456 13.27 -10.60 -14.03
C GLY A 456 12.94 -9.73 -12.83
N ALA A 457 11.75 -9.88 -12.23
CA ALA A 457 11.42 -9.17 -11.00
C ALA A 457 12.44 -9.43 -9.89
N ALA A 458 12.87 -8.38 -9.19
CA ALA A 458 13.79 -8.44 -8.07
C ALA A 458 13.07 -7.99 -6.78
N LEU A 459 12.92 -8.90 -5.83
CA LEU A 459 12.31 -8.64 -4.53
C LEU A 459 13.35 -8.82 -3.43
N LYS A 460 13.74 -7.70 -2.81
CA LYS A 460 14.56 -7.69 -1.61
C LYS A 460 13.69 -7.53 -0.36
N VAL A 461 13.84 -8.42 0.62
CA VAL A 461 13.11 -8.33 1.90
C VAL A 461 14.13 -8.28 3.04
N TYR A 462 14.16 -7.15 3.75
CA TYR A 462 15.13 -6.90 4.82
C TYR A 462 14.77 -7.56 6.16
N SER A 463 13.58 -8.16 6.23
CA SER A 463 13.12 -8.94 7.37
C SER A 463 12.59 -10.29 6.89
N ARG A 464 11.84 -10.98 7.74
CA ARG A 464 11.34 -12.34 7.50
C ARG A 464 10.35 -12.38 6.33
N PHE A 465 10.46 -13.42 5.51
CA PHE A 465 9.49 -13.77 4.49
C PHE A 465 8.67 -14.96 4.99
N TYR A 466 7.36 -14.75 5.18
CA TYR A 466 6.46 -15.77 5.69
C TYR A 466 5.55 -16.31 4.60
N LEU A 467 5.42 -17.65 4.56
CA LEU A 467 4.47 -18.37 3.74
C LEU A 467 3.54 -19.16 4.66
N SER A 468 2.24 -19.13 4.35
CA SER A 468 1.18 -19.86 5.08
C SER A 468 1.14 -19.55 6.58
N GLU A 469 1.27 -18.26 6.91
CA GLU A 469 1.21 -17.79 8.29
C GLU A 469 -0.23 -17.60 8.77
N ARG A 470 -0.52 -18.13 9.95
CA ARG A 470 -1.81 -18.08 10.62
C ARG A 470 -1.63 -17.59 12.06
N THR A 471 -1.46 -16.28 12.21
CA THR A 471 -1.34 -15.59 13.50
C THR A 471 -2.27 -14.39 13.56
N SER A 472 -2.64 -13.95 14.77
CA SER A 472 -3.45 -12.75 14.98
C SER A 472 -2.82 -11.47 14.39
N SER A 473 -1.49 -11.46 14.23
CA SER A 473 -0.74 -10.35 13.63
C SER A 473 -1.00 -10.14 12.14
N ILE A 474 -1.60 -11.13 11.46
CA ILE A 474 -2.00 -11.04 10.05
C ILE A 474 -3.19 -10.10 9.86
N GLY A 475 -3.95 -9.80 10.93
CA GLY A 475 -5.06 -8.86 10.92
C GLY A 475 -6.33 -9.38 10.24
N TYR A 476 -6.48 -10.71 10.12
CA TYR A 476 -7.74 -11.30 9.68
C TYR A 476 -8.90 -10.81 10.57
N PRO A 477 -10.08 -10.49 10.01
CA PRO A 477 -11.27 -10.24 10.82
C PRO A 477 -11.66 -11.46 11.66
N VAL A 478 -11.47 -12.65 11.09
CA VAL A 478 -11.60 -13.96 11.73
C VAL A 478 -10.49 -14.86 11.18
N ASP A 479 -9.68 -15.45 12.06
CA ASP A 479 -8.57 -16.32 11.65
C ASP A 479 -9.12 -17.53 10.85
N PRO A 480 -8.63 -17.77 9.63
CA PRO A 480 -9.09 -18.89 8.81
C PRO A 480 -8.62 -20.23 9.39
N THR A 481 -9.48 -21.26 9.34
CA THR A 481 -9.12 -22.61 9.80
C THR A 481 -7.97 -23.20 8.98
N ASN A 482 -7.95 -22.99 7.67
CA ASN A 482 -6.88 -23.46 6.79
C ASN A 482 -6.32 -22.31 5.98
N VAL A 483 -4.99 -22.28 5.84
CA VAL A 483 -4.31 -21.34 4.95
C VAL A 483 -3.42 -22.11 3.98
N THR A 484 -3.46 -21.68 2.72
CA THR A 484 -2.59 -22.21 1.67
C THR A 484 -1.90 -21.03 1.01
N ALA A 485 -0.59 -21.07 0.95
CA ALA A 485 0.19 -20.01 0.37
C ALA A 485 1.25 -20.57 -0.60
N THR A 486 1.34 -19.95 -1.77
CA THR A 486 2.28 -20.36 -2.82
C THR A 486 3.24 -19.22 -3.17
N LEU A 487 4.51 -19.54 -3.30
CA LEU A 487 5.53 -18.66 -3.83
C LEU A 487 6.07 -19.27 -5.14
N LYS A 488 6.00 -18.53 -6.24
CA LYS A 488 6.55 -18.95 -7.55
C LYS A 488 7.72 -18.06 -7.94
N ILE A 489 8.83 -18.66 -8.36
CA ILE A 489 10.00 -17.96 -8.89
C ILE A 489 10.35 -18.53 -10.26
N SER A 490 10.36 -17.68 -11.30
CA SER A 490 10.67 -18.07 -12.68
C SER A 490 11.70 -17.14 -13.34
N ASP A 491 12.06 -17.46 -14.58
CA ASP A 491 12.89 -16.63 -15.45
C ASP A 491 14.25 -16.27 -14.82
N THR A 492 14.62 -15.00 -14.83
CA THR A 492 15.80 -14.44 -14.16
C THR A 492 15.45 -13.69 -12.87
N ALA A 493 14.29 -13.98 -12.27
CA ALA A 493 13.84 -13.30 -11.06
C ALA A 493 14.81 -13.47 -9.89
N LEU A 494 14.88 -12.47 -9.01
CA LEU A 494 15.71 -12.49 -7.80
C LEU A 494 14.82 -12.34 -6.57
N LEU A 495 14.94 -13.28 -5.63
CA LEU A 495 14.42 -13.16 -4.28
C LEU A 495 15.59 -13.11 -3.31
N ASP A 496 15.85 -11.93 -2.74
CA ASP A 496 16.95 -11.70 -1.80
C ASP A 496 16.37 -11.36 -0.42
N VAL A 497 16.33 -12.32 0.49
CA VAL A 497 15.55 -12.21 1.73
C VAL A 497 16.36 -12.56 2.96
N TYR A 498 15.92 -12.06 4.10
CA TYR A 498 16.53 -12.40 5.37
C TYR A 498 16.46 -13.91 5.64
N ASN A 499 15.24 -14.45 5.72
CA ASN A 499 14.95 -15.87 5.76
C ASN A 499 13.58 -16.16 5.12
N ILE A 500 13.34 -17.40 4.73
CA ILE A 500 12.03 -17.90 4.30
C ILE A 500 11.53 -18.90 5.34
N GLU A 501 10.30 -18.70 5.80
CA GLU A 501 9.65 -19.58 6.77
C GLU A 501 8.26 -19.98 6.28
N THR A 502 7.99 -21.28 6.22
CA THR A 502 6.67 -21.80 5.84
C THR A 502 5.93 -22.38 7.05
N GLY A 503 4.67 -22.01 7.21
CA GLY A 503 3.77 -22.55 8.24
C GLY A 503 4.09 -22.06 9.65
N ASN A 504 3.84 -20.77 9.89
CA ASN A 504 3.97 -20.11 11.19
C ASN A 504 2.59 -19.84 11.83
N GLY A 505 2.30 -20.34 13.03
CA GLY A 505 1.01 -20.05 13.66
C GLY A 505 0.66 -20.85 14.92
N THR A 506 0.12 -20.17 15.93
CA THR A 506 -0.34 -20.78 17.21
C THR A 506 -1.78 -20.44 17.58
N SER A 507 -2.46 -19.56 16.82
CA SER A 507 -3.70 -18.93 17.27
C SER A 507 -4.96 -19.80 17.16
N VAL A 508 -4.90 -20.96 16.48
CA VAL A 508 -6.07 -21.82 16.27
C VAL A 508 -5.73 -23.30 16.50
N THR A 509 -6.50 -23.95 17.37
CA THR A 509 -6.43 -25.40 17.58
C THR A 509 -7.08 -26.12 16.40
N GLY A 510 -6.34 -27.00 15.72
CA GLY A 510 -6.79 -27.70 14.51
C GLY A 510 -6.60 -26.89 13.22
N GLY A 511 -6.91 -27.52 12.07
CA GLY A 511 -6.66 -26.96 10.74
C GLY A 511 -5.20 -27.11 10.25
N GLY A 512 -4.92 -26.66 9.04
CA GLY A 512 -3.62 -26.83 8.36
C GLY A 512 -3.03 -25.54 7.78
N MET A 513 -1.70 -25.46 7.78
CA MET A 513 -0.93 -24.38 7.16
C MET A 513 -0.08 -24.95 6.03
N THR A 514 -0.49 -24.74 4.78
CA THR A 514 0.19 -25.30 3.60
C THR A 514 1.02 -24.25 2.89
N GLY A 515 2.34 -24.37 2.95
CA GLY A 515 3.26 -23.48 2.22
C GLY A 515 3.94 -24.22 1.06
N ILE A 516 3.87 -23.67 -0.14
CA ILE A 516 4.45 -24.28 -1.35
C ILE A 516 5.37 -23.27 -2.04
N VAL A 517 6.62 -23.65 -2.29
CA VAL A 517 7.54 -22.90 -3.15
C VAL A 517 7.74 -23.67 -4.45
N GLU A 518 7.50 -23.02 -5.58
CA GLU A 518 7.77 -23.54 -6.92
C GLU A 518 8.86 -22.68 -7.58
N GLN A 519 10.06 -23.24 -7.70
CA GLN A 519 11.17 -22.58 -8.37
C GLN A 519 11.51 -23.32 -9.67
N VAL A 520 11.32 -22.64 -10.80
CA VAL A 520 11.68 -23.14 -12.14
C VAL A 520 12.84 -22.37 -12.76
N GLY A 521 13.23 -21.24 -12.17
CA GLY A 521 14.32 -20.38 -12.60
C GLY A 521 14.72 -19.40 -11.49
N GLY A 522 15.42 -18.33 -11.86
CA GLY A 522 15.79 -17.25 -10.94
C GLY A 522 16.77 -17.66 -9.84
N THR A 523 16.99 -16.73 -8.90
CA THR A 523 17.87 -16.91 -7.75
C THR A 523 17.10 -16.60 -6.46
N VAL A 524 17.15 -17.50 -5.49
CA VAL A 524 16.70 -17.29 -4.12
C VAL A 524 17.93 -17.21 -3.21
N ARG A 525 18.12 -16.10 -2.51
CA ARG A 525 19.20 -15.91 -1.52
C ARG A 525 18.60 -15.66 -0.16
N THR A 526 19.11 -16.37 0.84
CA THR A 526 18.77 -16.15 2.26
C THR A 526 20.05 -15.83 3.02
N TYR A 527 20.06 -14.72 3.77
CA TYR A 527 21.32 -14.16 4.32
C TYR A 527 21.27 -13.77 5.80
N GLY A 528 20.20 -14.02 6.55
CA GLY A 528 20.15 -13.56 7.94
C GLY A 528 19.28 -14.35 8.91
N TRP A 529 19.68 -14.33 10.19
CA TRP A 529 18.84 -14.31 11.38
C TRP A 529 19.60 -13.73 12.60
N SER A 530 18.95 -12.80 13.31
CA SER A 530 19.33 -12.22 14.60
C SER A 530 18.66 -13.03 15.71
N GLY A 531 18.96 -14.32 15.74
CA GLY A 531 18.64 -15.15 16.88
C GLY A 531 19.70 -14.97 17.93
N ASP A 532 19.31 -14.47 19.09
CA ASP A 532 20.12 -14.58 20.29
C ASP A 532 20.51 -16.06 20.50
N PRO A 533 21.78 -16.43 20.28
CA PRO A 533 22.22 -17.82 20.45
C PRO A 533 22.03 -18.30 21.90
N VAL A 534 21.74 -17.39 22.85
CA VAL A 534 21.44 -17.68 24.25
C VAL A 534 20.01 -18.21 24.45
N ASN A 535 19.02 -17.73 23.69
CA ASN A 535 17.62 -18.06 23.93
C ASN A 535 17.06 -19.18 23.03
N PHE A 536 17.61 -19.36 21.83
CA PHE A 536 17.17 -20.42 20.90
C PHE A 536 18.35 -21.16 20.25
N PRO A 537 19.24 -21.80 21.04
CA PRO A 537 20.33 -22.59 20.51
C PRO A 537 19.77 -23.80 19.73
N GLY A 538 19.72 -23.70 18.41
CA GLY A 538 19.26 -24.79 17.53
C GLY A 538 18.32 -24.41 16.39
N GLU A 539 17.97 -23.13 16.22
CA GLU A 539 16.95 -22.68 15.24
C GLU A 539 17.46 -21.59 14.28
N TYR A 540 18.66 -21.76 13.69
CA TYR A 540 19.30 -20.78 12.80
C TYR A 540 19.13 -21.13 11.31
N ASP A 541 17.89 -21.14 10.84
CA ASP A 541 17.56 -21.58 9.47
C ASP A 541 17.31 -20.38 8.55
N GLY A 542 18.06 -20.29 7.46
CA GLY A 542 17.85 -19.29 6.41
C GLY A 542 16.66 -19.67 5.52
N LEU A 543 16.43 -20.98 5.37
CA LEU A 543 15.24 -21.57 4.77
C LEU A 543 14.65 -22.60 5.73
N ARG A 544 13.45 -22.32 6.25
CA ARG A 544 12.70 -23.20 7.14
C ARG A 544 11.41 -23.67 6.48
N ILE A 545 11.34 -24.96 6.21
CA ILE A 545 10.16 -25.63 5.67
C ILE A 545 9.42 -26.29 6.84
N ALA A 546 8.09 -26.09 6.89
CA ALA A 546 7.19 -26.59 7.92
C ALA A 546 7.62 -26.36 9.38
N HIS A 547 7.50 -25.11 9.86
CA HIS A 547 7.92 -24.74 11.22
C HIS A 547 7.06 -25.39 12.31
N TRP A 548 5.72 -25.22 12.31
CA TRP A 548 4.83 -25.70 13.39
C TRP A 548 4.18 -27.07 13.13
N PRO A 549 3.66 -27.79 14.14
CA PRO A 549 3.10 -29.15 13.98
C PRO A 549 2.00 -29.31 12.91
N GLN A 550 1.20 -28.26 12.70
CA GLN A 550 0.11 -28.22 11.71
C GLN A 550 0.58 -27.78 10.32
N ALA A 551 1.87 -27.46 10.17
CA ALA A 551 2.45 -26.99 8.93
C ALA A 551 2.73 -28.16 7.99
N TYR A 552 2.35 -27.97 6.73
CA TYR A 552 2.77 -28.78 5.60
C TYR A 552 3.54 -27.89 4.63
N GLY A 553 4.83 -28.12 4.48
CA GLY A 553 5.73 -27.30 3.66
C GLY A 553 6.29 -28.10 2.48
N VAL A 554 6.32 -27.49 1.30
CA VAL A 554 6.97 -28.09 0.12
C VAL A 554 7.83 -27.05 -0.57
N TYR A 555 9.06 -27.41 -0.89
CA TYR A 555 9.93 -26.66 -1.77
C TYR A 555 10.27 -27.52 -2.99
N ASN A 556 9.80 -27.10 -4.15
CA ASN A 556 10.05 -27.75 -5.43
C ASN A 556 11.12 -26.95 -6.19
N LEU A 557 12.35 -27.47 -6.23
CA LEU A 557 13.47 -26.89 -6.98
C LEU A 557 13.65 -27.63 -8.31
N ARG A 558 13.12 -27.04 -9.38
CA ARG A 558 13.16 -27.60 -10.74
C ARG A 558 14.18 -26.91 -11.65
N GLY A 559 14.66 -25.72 -11.26
CA GLY A 559 15.63 -24.91 -11.98
C GLY A 559 16.05 -23.69 -11.17
N GLY A 560 17.03 -22.92 -11.65
CA GLY A 560 17.54 -21.74 -10.94
C GLY A 560 18.52 -22.08 -9.82
N THR A 561 18.71 -21.13 -8.91
CA THR A 561 19.68 -21.20 -7.81
C THR A 561 19.02 -20.90 -6.48
N VAL A 562 19.39 -21.65 -5.44
CA VAL A 562 19.07 -21.36 -4.04
C VAL A 562 20.38 -21.27 -3.26
N ALA A 563 20.61 -20.16 -2.56
CA ALA A 563 21.75 -19.98 -1.68
C ALA A 563 21.30 -19.68 -0.26
N VAL A 564 21.65 -20.57 0.67
CA VAL A 564 21.57 -20.33 2.10
C VAL A 564 22.95 -19.88 2.58
N GLU A 565 23.07 -18.60 2.91
CA GLU A 565 24.35 -17.95 3.15
C GLU A 565 24.64 -17.76 4.64
N ASN A 566 25.77 -17.13 4.97
CA ASN A 566 26.13 -16.70 6.33
C ASN A 566 26.11 -17.82 7.39
N GLY A 567 26.32 -19.07 6.97
CA GLY A 567 26.36 -20.23 7.87
C GLY A 567 25.00 -20.71 8.37
N TYR A 568 23.89 -20.16 7.86
CA TYR A 568 22.56 -20.64 8.20
C TYR A 568 22.27 -21.99 7.56
N ARG A 569 21.31 -22.71 8.13
CA ARG A 569 20.92 -24.05 7.65
C ARG A 569 19.70 -23.97 6.75
N LEU A 570 19.52 -25.02 5.95
CA LEU A 570 18.25 -25.36 5.34
C LEU A 570 17.57 -26.43 6.20
N ALA A 571 16.40 -26.14 6.76
CA ALA A 571 15.61 -27.09 7.54
C ALA A 571 14.38 -27.52 6.74
N ILE A 572 14.27 -28.83 6.46
CA ILE A 572 13.15 -29.40 5.68
C ILE A 572 11.92 -29.65 6.57
N ALA A 573 12.09 -29.76 7.89
CA ALA A 573 11.02 -29.76 8.87
C ALA A 573 11.55 -29.30 10.23
N THR A 574 10.73 -28.59 11.02
CA THR A 574 11.01 -28.36 12.45
C THR A 574 10.01 -29.12 13.30
N ASP A 575 8.73 -28.75 13.31
CA ASP A 575 7.68 -29.49 14.02
C ASP A 575 6.64 -30.10 13.08
N GLY A 576 6.50 -29.57 11.86
CA GLY A 576 5.50 -29.99 10.89
C GLY A 576 5.96 -31.11 9.96
N THR A 577 5.28 -31.25 8.83
CA THR A 577 5.68 -32.13 7.73
C THR A 577 6.24 -31.29 6.60
N GLY A 578 7.52 -31.43 6.30
CA GLY A 578 8.12 -30.67 5.21
C GLY A 578 8.90 -31.51 4.22
N ARG A 579 8.96 -31.00 2.99
CA ARG A 579 9.51 -31.70 1.82
C ARG A 579 10.36 -30.76 0.98
N LEU A 580 11.57 -31.19 0.67
CA LEU A 580 12.39 -30.61 -0.39
C LEU A 580 12.43 -31.62 -1.53
N HIS A 581 11.92 -31.22 -2.69
CA HIS A 581 11.96 -32.01 -3.91
C HIS A 581 12.80 -31.26 -4.95
N GLN A 582 13.97 -31.80 -5.24
CA GLN A 582 14.90 -31.22 -6.21
C GLN A 582 14.97 -32.11 -7.45
N THR A 583 14.50 -31.58 -8.59
CA THR A 583 14.58 -32.24 -9.90
C THR A 583 15.52 -31.50 -10.86
N GLY A 584 15.98 -30.31 -10.48
CA GLY A 584 16.92 -29.49 -11.26
C GLY A 584 17.54 -28.40 -10.40
N GLY A 585 18.13 -27.39 -11.04
CA GLY A 585 18.73 -26.24 -10.36
C GLY A 585 19.96 -26.56 -9.50
N GLU A 586 20.46 -25.54 -8.81
CA GLU A 586 21.61 -25.63 -7.91
C GLU A 586 21.30 -25.05 -6.53
N LEU A 587 21.45 -25.87 -5.49
CA LEU A 587 21.24 -25.53 -4.09
C LEU A 587 22.59 -25.41 -3.38
N PHE A 588 22.79 -24.37 -2.59
CA PHE A 588 23.96 -24.20 -1.71
C PHE A 588 23.48 -24.09 -0.27
N ALA A 589 23.93 -25.00 0.59
CA ALA A 589 23.62 -24.99 2.01
C ALA A 589 24.81 -25.46 2.86
N PRO A 590 25.23 -24.68 3.88
CA PRO A 590 26.20 -25.12 4.88
C PRO A 590 25.81 -26.42 5.58
N GLU A 591 24.50 -26.59 5.80
CA GLU A 591 23.87 -27.76 6.40
C GLU A 591 22.47 -27.97 5.81
N VAL A 592 22.11 -29.22 5.55
CA VAL A 592 20.75 -29.63 5.19
C VAL A 592 20.20 -30.50 6.32
N VAL A 593 19.28 -29.94 7.10
CA VAL A 593 18.62 -30.65 8.20
C VAL A 593 17.29 -31.20 7.72
N VAL A 594 17.19 -32.51 7.56
CA VAL A 594 15.98 -33.13 7.00
C VAL A 594 14.82 -33.03 7.99
N ASN A 595 15.09 -33.21 9.28
CA ASN A 595 14.14 -32.90 10.35
C ASN A 595 14.92 -32.37 11.55
N ALA A 596 14.66 -31.14 11.97
CA ALA A 596 15.42 -30.47 13.04
C ALA A 596 15.00 -30.90 14.46
N ARG A 597 13.93 -31.71 14.61
CA ARG A 597 13.38 -32.04 15.92
C ARG A 597 14.14 -33.16 16.64
N ASN A 598 14.37 -32.98 17.93
CA ASN A 598 14.81 -34.07 18.80
C ASN A 598 13.60 -34.85 19.33
N ASN A 599 13.76 -36.16 19.54
CA ASN A 599 12.78 -37.09 20.14
C ASN A 599 11.53 -37.40 19.30
N GLY A 600 11.62 -37.34 17.96
CA GLY A 600 10.63 -37.99 17.09
C GLY A 600 9.43 -37.15 16.64
N GLY A 601 9.40 -35.85 16.93
CA GLY A 601 8.40 -34.92 16.38
C GLY A 601 8.70 -34.50 14.94
N GLY A 602 7.71 -33.96 14.23
CA GLY A 602 7.82 -33.54 12.83
C GLY A 602 8.07 -34.68 11.84
N TYR A 603 8.18 -34.36 10.56
CA TYR A 603 8.61 -35.31 9.52
C TYR A 603 9.25 -34.59 8.34
N GLY A 604 10.48 -34.97 8.02
CA GLY A 604 11.25 -34.41 6.93
C GLY A 604 11.39 -35.36 5.75
N ARG A 605 11.20 -34.87 4.52
CA ARG A 605 11.52 -35.63 3.30
C ARG A 605 12.45 -34.86 2.38
N LEU A 606 13.62 -35.42 2.13
CA LEU A 606 14.54 -34.97 1.09
C LEU A 606 14.46 -35.91 -0.11
N THR A 607 14.05 -35.40 -1.26
CA THR A 607 14.07 -36.15 -2.52
C THR A 607 14.94 -35.40 -3.53
N LEU A 608 16.03 -36.03 -3.98
CA LEU A 608 16.97 -35.48 -4.96
C LEU A 608 16.98 -36.37 -6.21
N GLU A 609 16.27 -35.92 -7.24
CA GLU A 609 16.06 -36.62 -8.51
C GLU A 609 16.73 -35.95 -9.72
N GLY A 610 17.40 -34.82 -9.49
CA GLY A 610 18.15 -34.08 -10.49
C GLY A 610 18.81 -32.83 -9.88
N GLY A 611 19.51 -32.05 -10.70
CA GLY A 611 20.22 -30.85 -10.23
C GLY A 611 21.43 -31.15 -9.33
N VAL A 612 21.92 -30.10 -8.67
CA VAL A 612 23.11 -30.15 -7.80
C VAL A 612 22.78 -29.60 -6.42
N MET A 613 23.14 -30.34 -5.38
CA MET A 613 23.10 -29.94 -3.98
C MET A 613 24.53 -29.80 -3.46
N ASN A 614 25.00 -28.56 -3.27
CA ASN A 614 26.29 -28.23 -2.70
C ASN A 614 26.19 -28.18 -1.17
N VAL A 615 26.86 -29.11 -0.49
CA VAL A 615 26.77 -29.32 0.97
C VAL A 615 28.04 -28.85 1.67
N GLY A 616 27.87 -28.03 2.71
CA GLY A 616 28.94 -27.53 3.56
C GLY A 616 29.37 -28.49 4.69
N SER A 617 30.17 -27.97 5.63
CA SER A 617 30.89 -28.78 6.63
C SER A 617 30.00 -29.55 7.60
N ASN A 618 28.76 -29.11 7.78
CA ASN A 618 27.83 -29.73 8.72
C ASN A 618 27.07 -30.90 8.08
N GLY A 619 27.16 -31.06 6.76
CA GLY A 619 26.60 -32.21 6.06
C GLY A 619 25.08 -32.20 5.97
N ILE A 620 24.53 -33.41 5.82
CA ILE A 620 23.09 -33.68 5.82
C ILE A 620 22.77 -34.33 7.17
N THR A 621 21.90 -33.71 7.96
CA THR A 621 21.68 -34.05 9.38
C THR A 621 20.19 -34.18 9.71
N ALA A 622 19.91 -34.78 10.86
CA ALA A 622 18.59 -34.83 11.46
C ALA A 622 18.74 -34.77 12.98
N GLY A 623 17.72 -34.26 13.65
CA GLY A 623 17.64 -34.25 15.11
C GLY A 623 17.66 -35.67 15.66
N ALA A 624 18.10 -35.80 16.92
CA ALA A 624 18.25 -37.11 17.55
C ALA A 624 16.90 -37.83 17.63
N GLY A 625 16.78 -38.99 16.99
CA GLY A 625 15.54 -39.77 16.94
C GLY A 625 14.44 -39.19 16.05
N ALA A 626 14.74 -38.18 15.23
CA ALA A 626 13.78 -37.58 14.31
C ALA A 626 13.38 -38.55 13.19
N PRO A 627 12.10 -38.69 12.83
CA PRO A 627 11.71 -39.41 11.63
C PRO A 627 12.03 -38.56 10.40
N TYR A 628 12.59 -39.21 9.38
CA TYR A 628 12.92 -38.61 8.11
C TYR A 628 12.84 -39.66 7.00
N LEU A 629 12.82 -39.19 5.76
CA LEU A 629 13.04 -39.98 4.55
C LEU A 629 14.00 -39.23 3.63
N ILE A 630 14.99 -39.94 3.13
CA ILE A 630 15.91 -39.44 2.11
C ILE A 630 15.86 -40.40 0.92
N GLU A 631 15.56 -39.86 -0.25
CA GLU A 631 15.51 -40.60 -1.51
C GLU A 631 16.43 -39.92 -2.52
N PHE A 632 17.34 -40.72 -3.09
CA PHE A 632 18.36 -40.27 -4.01
C PHE A 632 18.26 -41.05 -5.34
N GLY A 633 18.27 -40.33 -6.45
CA GLY A 633 18.05 -40.88 -7.79
C GLY A 633 16.68 -40.50 -8.34
N GLY A 634 16.26 -41.10 -9.45
CA GLY A 634 15.14 -40.65 -10.27
C GLY A 634 15.67 -40.41 -11.68
N ALA A 635 15.88 -39.15 -12.05
CA ALA A 635 16.52 -38.74 -13.31
C ALA A 635 18.00 -38.36 -13.15
N GLY A 636 18.63 -38.76 -12.04
CA GLY A 636 19.98 -38.33 -11.64
C GLY A 636 19.98 -37.49 -10.37
N GLY A 637 20.98 -36.63 -10.22
CA GLY A 637 21.18 -35.77 -9.04
C GLY A 637 22.62 -35.81 -8.55
N VAL A 638 23.11 -34.69 -8.04
CA VAL A 638 24.48 -34.58 -7.53
C VAL A 638 24.47 -34.04 -6.11
N VAL A 639 25.01 -34.80 -5.16
CA VAL A 639 25.45 -34.28 -3.87
C VAL A 639 26.92 -33.90 -4.02
N ARG A 640 27.21 -32.60 -4.05
CA ARG A 640 28.57 -32.05 -4.22
C ARG A 640 29.12 -31.55 -2.91
N ALA A 641 30.36 -31.93 -2.60
CA ALA A 641 31.09 -31.37 -1.46
C ALA A 641 31.57 -29.94 -1.75
N ALA A 642 31.13 -28.98 -0.93
CA ALA A 642 31.74 -27.65 -0.87
C ALA A 642 32.95 -27.62 0.07
N THR A 643 33.03 -28.57 1.00
CA THR A 643 34.12 -28.81 1.96
C THR A 643 34.01 -30.27 2.46
N HIS A 644 34.89 -30.69 3.37
CA HIS A 644 34.75 -31.98 4.04
C HIS A 644 33.45 -32.03 4.84
N PHE A 645 32.65 -33.08 4.65
CA PHE A 645 31.45 -33.30 5.45
C PHE A 645 31.18 -34.78 5.73
N ALA A 646 30.38 -35.02 6.76
CA ALA A 646 29.89 -36.35 7.10
C ALA A 646 28.35 -36.34 7.22
N SER A 647 27.72 -37.46 6.92
CA SER A 647 26.30 -37.71 7.20
C SER A 647 26.11 -39.12 7.75
N ALA A 648 25.34 -39.22 8.81
CA ALA A 648 25.01 -40.50 9.46
C ALA A 648 23.59 -40.97 9.15
N LEU A 649 22.91 -40.34 8.18
CA LEU A 649 21.52 -40.62 7.88
C LEU A 649 21.37 -41.77 6.89
N ASN A 650 20.29 -42.54 7.06
CA ASN A 650 19.90 -43.57 6.11
C ASN A 650 19.30 -42.93 4.85
N ALA A 651 19.55 -43.52 3.68
CA ALA A 651 18.96 -43.06 2.43
C ALA A 651 18.60 -44.24 1.51
N THR A 652 17.53 -44.06 0.74
CA THR A 652 17.09 -45.01 -0.28
C THR A 652 17.58 -44.56 -1.66
N LEU A 653 18.26 -45.45 -2.38
CA LEU A 653 18.72 -45.26 -3.75
C LEU A 653 17.67 -45.89 -4.69
N VAL A 654 17.20 -45.12 -5.68
CA VAL A 654 16.07 -45.54 -6.53
C VAL A 654 16.42 -45.76 -8.01
N SER A 655 17.54 -45.24 -8.50
CA SER A 655 17.96 -45.35 -9.92
C SER A 655 19.38 -45.91 -10.09
N ASN A 656 19.70 -46.38 -11.29
CA ASN A 656 20.94 -47.07 -11.64
C ASN A 656 21.71 -46.38 -12.78
N GLY A 657 22.95 -46.81 -13.01
CA GLY A 657 23.75 -46.34 -14.15
C GLY A 657 24.06 -44.84 -14.08
N THR A 658 23.83 -44.11 -15.17
CA THR A 658 24.04 -42.65 -15.24
C THR A 658 22.96 -41.84 -14.51
N GLU A 659 21.79 -42.43 -14.26
CA GLU A 659 20.68 -41.80 -13.52
C GLU A 659 20.74 -42.10 -12.01
N ALA A 660 21.71 -42.91 -11.56
CA ALA A 660 22.01 -43.08 -10.15
C ALA A 660 22.53 -41.76 -9.54
N ILE A 661 22.29 -41.57 -8.25
CA ILE A 661 22.81 -40.42 -7.52
C ILE A 661 24.32 -40.31 -7.64
N THR A 662 24.83 -39.10 -7.86
CA THR A 662 26.26 -38.82 -7.91
C THR A 662 26.73 -38.15 -6.63
N PHE A 663 27.68 -38.75 -5.94
CA PHE A 663 28.48 -38.11 -4.89
C PHE A 663 29.74 -37.51 -5.53
N ASP A 664 29.70 -36.20 -5.75
CA ASP A 664 30.82 -35.42 -6.28
C ASP A 664 31.65 -34.88 -5.12
N THR A 665 32.78 -35.52 -4.88
CA THR A 665 33.68 -35.14 -3.79
C THR A 665 34.52 -33.91 -4.09
N GLN A 666 34.57 -33.41 -5.33
CA GLN A 666 35.53 -32.39 -5.74
C GLN A 666 36.95 -32.77 -5.30
N ALA A 667 37.61 -31.98 -4.43
CA ALA A 667 38.89 -32.31 -3.79
C ALA A 667 38.74 -32.70 -2.31
N TRP A 668 37.52 -32.84 -1.82
CA TRP A 668 37.17 -32.97 -0.40
C TRP A 668 36.80 -34.41 -0.02
N GLY A 669 36.55 -34.61 1.28
CA GLY A 669 36.04 -35.86 1.83
C GLY A 669 34.53 -35.85 2.05
N ILE A 670 33.82 -36.86 1.57
CA ILE A 670 32.43 -37.16 1.96
C ILE A 670 32.45 -38.45 2.78
N THR A 671 31.87 -38.45 3.97
CA THR A 671 31.69 -39.68 4.77
C THR A 671 30.21 -39.97 4.96
N LEU A 672 29.75 -41.14 4.53
CA LEU A 672 28.38 -41.61 4.73
C LEU A 672 28.39 -42.84 5.65
N SER A 673 27.87 -42.67 6.86
CA SER A 673 27.86 -43.73 7.87
C SER A 673 26.48 -44.34 8.13
N GLY A 674 25.42 -43.76 7.55
CA GLY A 674 24.09 -44.37 7.53
C GLY A 674 23.96 -45.47 6.47
N ASN A 675 22.90 -46.26 6.58
CA ASN A 675 22.63 -47.36 5.65
C ASN A 675 22.05 -46.81 4.34
N LEU A 676 22.64 -47.20 3.23
CA LEU A 676 22.12 -47.00 1.88
C LEU A 676 21.37 -48.26 1.44
N THR A 677 20.12 -48.11 1.04
CA THR A 677 19.20 -49.22 0.67
C THR A 677 18.51 -48.95 -0.66
N GLY A 678 17.64 -49.84 -1.13
CA GLY A 678 16.81 -49.64 -2.34
C GLY A 678 17.34 -50.34 -3.60
N ASP A 679 16.59 -50.23 -4.70
CA ASP A 679 16.88 -50.94 -5.95
C ASP A 679 17.96 -50.25 -6.81
N GLY A 680 18.32 -49.01 -6.46
CA GLY A 680 19.29 -48.18 -7.17
C GLY A 680 20.75 -48.43 -6.79
N GLY A 681 21.64 -47.65 -7.40
CA GLY A 681 23.09 -47.65 -7.18
C GLY A 681 23.62 -46.22 -6.94
N LEU A 682 24.93 -46.04 -7.00
CA LEU A 682 25.55 -44.72 -6.84
C LEU A 682 26.73 -44.49 -7.79
N ASN A 683 26.97 -43.24 -8.11
CA ASN A 683 28.15 -42.74 -8.83
C ASN A 683 29.05 -41.97 -7.85
N LYS A 684 30.36 -42.20 -7.91
CA LYS A 684 31.39 -41.44 -7.20
C LYS A 684 32.25 -40.72 -8.23
N THR A 685 32.31 -39.39 -8.13
CA THR A 685 33.18 -38.54 -8.96
C THR A 685 33.97 -37.54 -8.11
N GLY A 686 34.83 -36.75 -8.76
CA GLY A 686 35.78 -35.84 -8.13
C GLY A 686 37.00 -36.56 -7.56
N THR A 687 38.13 -35.87 -7.57
CA THR A 687 39.43 -36.37 -7.09
C THR A 687 39.48 -36.73 -5.59
N GLY A 688 38.52 -36.24 -4.80
CA GLY A 688 38.41 -36.46 -3.36
C GLY A 688 38.02 -37.88 -2.96
N THR A 689 37.79 -38.06 -1.66
CA THR A 689 37.49 -39.36 -1.05
C THR A 689 36.02 -39.46 -0.65
N LEU A 690 35.32 -40.50 -1.08
CA LEU A 690 34.04 -40.91 -0.51
C LEU A 690 34.30 -42.10 0.42
N THR A 691 33.90 -42.00 1.68
CA THR A 691 33.98 -43.09 2.66
C THR A 691 32.58 -43.59 2.96
N LEU A 692 32.34 -44.88 2.74
CA LEU A 692 31.10 -45.55 3.15
C LEU A 692 31.40 -46.40 4.38
N SER A 693 30.56 -46.33 5.41
CA SER A 693 30.74 -47.15 6.62
C SER A 693 29.44 -47.75 7.18
N GLY A 694 28.29 -47.48 6.56
CA GLY A 694 27.01 -48.09 6.91
C GLY A 694 26.93 -49.57 6.53
N ASN A 695 25.84 -50.24 6.94
CA ASN A 695 25.49 -51.58 6.47
C ASN A 695 24.59 -51.45 5.24
N ASN A 696 25.23 -51.36 4.07
CA ASN A 696 24.58 -51.00 2.82
C ASN A 696 23.99 -52.23 2.12
N THR A 697 22.76 -52.11 1.62
CA THR A 697 22.00 -53.21 0.98
C THR A 697 21.31 -52.78 -0.31
N TYR A 698 21.78 -51.70 -0.95
CA TYR A 698 21.24 -51.30 -2.24
C TYR A 698 21.62 -52.33 -3.32
N ALA A 699 20.73 -52.56 -4.29
CA ALA A 699 20.91 -53.63 -5.28
C ALA A 699 21.74 -53.21 -6.50
N GLY A 700 21.78 -51.91 -6.81
CA GLY A 700 22.44 -51.36 -7.98
C GLY A 700 23.97 -51.29 -7.91
N PRO A 701 24.64 -51.08 -9.06
CA PRO A 701 26.09 -51.01 -9.11
C PRO A 701 26.64 -49.76 -8.42
N THR A 702 27.85 -49.89 -7.87
CA THR A 702 28.67 -48.78 -7.36
C THR A 702 29.66 -48.36 -8.44
N ARG A 703 29.44 -47.21 -9.07
CA ARG A 703 30.30 -46.68 -10.12
C ARG A 703 31.32 -45.72 -9.52
N VAL A 704 32.60 -46.10 -9.50
CA VAL A 704 33.70 -45.24 -9.00
C VAL A 704 34.40 -44.64 -10.19
N LEU A 705 33.95 -43.45 -10.62
CA LEU A 705 34.39 -42.81 -11.85
C LEU A 705 35.71 -42.07 -11.66
N GLU A 706 35.88 -41.38 -10.53
CA GLU A 706 37.08 -40.61 -10.19
C GLU A 706 37.40 -40.68 -8.68
N GLY A 707 38.65 -40.43 -8.33
CA GLY A 707 39.12 -40.32 -6.95
C GLY A 707 39.04 -41.64 -6.18
N ARG A 708 38.84 -41.55 -4.86
CA ARG A 708 38.95 -42.68 -3.94
C ARG A 708 37.59 -43.02 -3.32
N LEU A 709 37.19 -44.29 -3.38
CA LEU A 709 36.13 -44.86 -2.56
C LEU A 709 36.78 -45.66 -1.42
N VAL A 710 36.55 -45.25 -0.18
CA VAL A 710 37.04 -45.95 1.02
C VAL A 710 35.93 -46.83 1.58
N ARG A 711 36.26 -48.11 1.76
CA ARG A 711 35.43 -49.09 2.48
C ARG A 711 35.73 -48.98 3.97
N GLY A 712 34.94 -48.21 4.71
CA GLY A 712 35.13 -47.96 6.14
C GLY A 712 34.71 -49.12 7.06
N ALA A 713 33.91 -50.06 6.55
CA ALA A 713 33.50 -51.28 7.23
C ALA A 713 33.28 -52.41 6.19
N TYR A 714 33.29 -53.68 6.61
CA TYR A 714 33.01 -54.78 5.68
C TYR A 714 31.65 -54.57 4.97
N ALA A 715 30.57 -54.32 5.69
CA ALA A 715 29.26 -54.11 5.07
C ALA A 715 29.06 -52.74 4.36
N ALA A 716 30.12 -51.95 4.17
CA ALA A 716 30.03 -50.65 3.50
C ALA A 716 29.77 -50.74 1.99
N LEU A 717 29.93 -51.90 1.39
CA LEU A 717 29.44 -52.21 0.05
C LEU A 717 28.49 -53.41 0.14
N PRO A 718 27.43 -53.49 -0.69
CA PRO A 718 26.51 -54.61 -0.70
C PRO A 718 27.23 -55.94 -0.94
N ASP A 719 26.77 -57.00 -0.28
CA ASP A 719 27.19 -58.37 -0.60
C ASP A 719 26.76 -58.75 -2.01
N MET A 720 27.64 -59.39 -2.78
CA MET A 720 27.50 -59.59 -4.24
C MET A 720 27.36 -58.29 -5.06
N GLY A 721 27.76 -57.14 -4.50
CA GLY A 721 27.67 -55.84 -5.16
C GLY A 721 28.64 -55.68 -6.33
N GLU A 722 28.14 -55.15 -7.44
CA GLU A 722 28.96 -54.79 -8.61
C GLU A 722 29.66 -53.43 -8.40
N VAL A 723 30.98 -53.38 -8.57
CA VAL A 723 31.79 -52.16 -8.53
C VAL A 723 32.38 -51.90 -9.92
N LEU A 724 31.99 -50.79 -10.52
CA LEU A 724 32.38 -50.40 -11.87
C LEU A 724 33.34 -49.22 -11.83
N PHE A 725 34.57 -49.41 -12.30
CA PHE A 725 35.59 -48.37 -12.27
C PHE A 725 35.58 -47.52 -13.54
N GLY A 726 35.68 -46.19 -13.38
CA GLY A 726 36.04 -45.29 -14.46
C GLY A 726 37.51 -45.49 -14.81
N VAL A 727 37.83 -45.52 -16.10
CA VAL A 727 39.20 -45.67 -16.60
C VAL A 727 39.54 -44.47 -17.49
N THR A 728 40.74 -43.92 -17.30
CA THR A 728 41.22 -42.77 -18.08
C THR A 728 42.65 -43.06 -18.59
N PRO A 729 43.06 -42.53 -19.75
CA PRO A 729 44.36 -42.86 -20.37
C PRO A 729 45.61 -42.59 -19.50
N ASP A 730 45.47 -41.75 -18.48
CA ASP A 730 46.48 -41.33 -17.51
C ASP A 730 46.38 -42.06 -16.16
N ASP A 731 45.51 -43.07 -16.04
CA ASP A 731 45.25 -43.80 -14.78
C ASP A 731 44.80 -42.85 -13.65
N ALA A 732 43.98 -41.85 -13.98
CA ALA A 732 43.32 -40.94 -13.03
C ALA A 732 41.89 -41.39 -12.66
N GLY A 733 41.46 -42.55 -13.17
CA GLY A 733 40.17 -43.16 -12.89
C GLY A 733 39.94 -43.48 -11.41
N GLY A 734 38.67 -43.75 -11.08
CA GLY A 734 38.26 -44.05 -9.71
C GLY A 734 38.81 -45.37 -9.18
N ARG A 735 39.03 -45.42 -7.85
CA ARG A 735 39.66 -46.58 -7.18
C ARG A 735 39.00 -46.91 -5.86
N LEU A 736 38.96 -48.19 -5.53
CA LEU A 736 38.67 -48.67 -4.18
C LEU A 736 39.93 -48.55 -3.31
N HIS A 737 39.76 -48.20 -2.04
CA HIS A 737 40.87 -48.07 -1.10
C HIS A 737 40.51 -48.52 0.31
N ALA A 738 41.50 -49.04 1.02
CA ALA A 738 41.47 -49.18 2.48
C ALA A 738 42.79 -48.68 3.07
N ASP A 739 42.73 -47.83 4.09
CA ASP A 739 43.94 -47.38 4.81
C ASP A 739 44.58 -48.55 5.61
N GLY A 740 43.78 -49.58 5.94
CA GLY A 740 44.20 -50.84 6.55
C GLY A 740 44.13 -52.03 5.59
N ASP A 741 43.71 -53.18 6.10
CA ASP A 741 43.49 -54.38 5.30
C ASP A 741 42.29 -54.20 4.35
N LEU A 742 42.41 -54.70 3.12
CA LEU A 742 41.35 -54.66 2.12
C LEU A 742 40.79 -56.06 1.90
N ALA A 743 39.51 -56.25 2.25
CA ALA A 743 38.73 -57.41 1.85
C ALA A 743 37.98 -57.09 0.55
N LEU A 744 37.87 -58.06 -0.37
CA LEU A 744 37.16 -57.93 -1.64
C LEU A 744 36.16 -59.08 -1.89
N GLU A 745 36.10 -60.05 -0.97
CA GLU A 745 35.08 -61.08 -0.98
C GLU A 745 33.68 -60.46 -1.03
N GLY A 746 32.82 -61.09 -1.83
CA GLY A 746 31.48 -60.62 -2.11
C GLY A 746 31.41 -59.55 -3.20
N LEU A 747 32.52 -59.03 -3.73
CA LEU A 747 32.47 -57.98 -4.76
C LEU A 747 32.68 -58.53 -6.17
N VAL A 748 31.90 -58.02 -7.12
CA VAL A 748 32.09 -58.24 -8.55
C VAL A 748 32.66 -56.96 -9.17
N VAL A 749 33.77 -57.06 -9.91
CA VAL A 749 34.44 -55.89 -10.49
C VAL A 749 34.22 -55.75 -12.00
N GLY A 750 33.95 -54.54 -12.47
CA GLY A 750 33.86 -54.22 -13.88
C GLY A 750 34.37 -52.81 -14.21
N VAL A 751 34.08 -52.36 -15.42
CA VAL A 751 34.44 -51.01 -15.91
C VAL A 751 33.16 -50.27 -16.29
N ALA A 752 33.05 -49.03 -15.85
CA ALA A 752 31.85 -48.21 -16.04
C ALA A 752 31.61 -47.82 -17.50
N ASP A 753 32.68 -47.70 -18.29
CA ASP A 753 32.70 -47.48 -19.73
C ASP A 753 33.76 -48.40 -20.39
N PRO A 754 33.37 -49.59 -20.87
CA PRO A 754 34.28 -50.54 -21.50
C PRO A 754 34.99 -50.02 -22.75
N GLU A 755 34.42 -49.03 -23.44
CA GLU A 755 34.99 -48.47 -24.68
C GLU A 755 36.20 -47.57 -24.40
N ALA A 756 36.33 -47.06 -23.17
CA ALA A 756 37.48 -46.26 -22.72
C ALA A 756 38.76 -47.08 -22.46
N LEU A 757 38.69 -48.41 -22.58
CA LEU A 757 39.81 -49.31 -22.32
C LEU A 757 40.82 -49.35 -23.48
N ASP A 758 42.07 -48.99 -23.20
CA ASP A 758 43.20 -49.10 -24.11
C ASP A 758 44.14 -50.23 -23.67
N LYS A 759 44.29 -51.25 -24.53
CA LYS A 759 45.16 -52.41 -24.29
C LYS A 759 46.63 -52.04 -24.06
N SER A 760 47.05 -50.82 -24.43
CA SER A 760 48.38 -50.27 -24.18
C SER A 760 48.63 -49.89 -22.71
N LYS A 761 47.56 -49.70 -21.92
CA LYS A 761 47.58 -49.16 -20.56
C LYS A 761 47.25 -50.19 -19.50
N HIS A 762 47.59 -49.87 -18.26
CA HIS A 762 47.08 -50.53 -17.06
C HIS A 762 46.29 -49.51 -16.26
N TYR A 763 45.21 -49.95 -15.62
CA TYR A 763 44.35 -49.07 -14.82
C TYR A 763 44.31 -49.57 -13.39
N THR A 764 44.82 -48.79 -12.46
CA THR A 764 44.78 -49.12 -11.03
C THR A 764 43.34 -48.98 -10.55
N ILE A 765 42.76 -50.03 -9.97
CA ILE A 765 41.36 -50.08 -9.52
C ILE A 765 41.21 -50.28 -8.01
N ALA A 766 42.22 -50.80 -7.33
CA ALA A 766 42.22 -50.91 -5.88
C ALA A 766 43.61 -50.67 -5.30
N THR A 767 43.67 -50.13 -4.07
CA THR A 767 44.90 -49.88 -3.32
C THR A 767 44.68 -50.15 -1.83
N TRP A 768 45.71 -50.53 -1.08
CA TRP A 768 45.58 -50.82 0.35
C TRP A 768 46.83 -50.47 1.17
N GLY A 769 46.64 -50.06 2.42
CA GLY A 769 47.73 -49.77 3.36
C GLY A 769 48.25 -51.01 4.11
N GLY A 770 47.36 -51.95 4.45
CA GLY A 770 47.65 -53.20 5.17
C GLY A 770 47.99 -54.37 4.23
N GLY A 771 47.23 -55.46 4.31
CA GLY A 771 47.22 -56.60 3.39
C GLY A 771 45.91 -56.71 2.57
N LEU A 772 45.96 -57.47 1.47
CA LEU A 772 44.76 -57.89 0.74
C LEU A 772 44.30 -59.23 1.32
N THR A 773 43.18 -59.24 2.02
CA THR A 773 42.72 -60.38 2.83
C THR A 773 41.77 -61.31 2.07
N SER A 774 41.19 -60.86 0.96
CA SER A 774 40.41 -61.68 0.05
C SER A 774 40.41 -61.10 -1.38
N GLY A 775 40.16 -61.95 -2.38
CA GLY A 775 40.00 -61.55 -3.77
C GLY A 775 38.54 -61.24 -4.12
N PHE A 776 38.32 -60.67 -5.31
CA PHE A 776 36.97 -60.46 -5.85
C PHE A 776 36.24 -61.80 -6.07
N SER A 777 34.92 -61.82 -5.87
CA SER A 777 34.06 -62.99 -6.13
C SER A 777 33.80 -63.21 -7.62
N GLY A 778 34.01 -62.20 -8.46
CA GLY A 778 33.87 -62.29 -9.90
C GLY A 778 34.27 -61.00 -10.62
N SER A 779 34.22 -61.02 -11.95
CA SER A 779 34.45 -59.82 -12.76
C SER A 779 33.56 -59.77 -14.00
N VAL A 780 33.03 -58.58 -14.33
CA VAL A 780 32.29 -58.28 -15.56
C VAL A 780 33.20 -57.43 -16.47
N LEU A 781 34.30 -58.03 -16.91
CA LEU A 781 35.28 -57.36 -17.78
C LEU A 781 35.13 -57.85 -19.22
N PRO A 782 35.20 -56.96 -20.24
CA PRO A 782 35.21 -57.39 -21.63
C PRO A 782 36.49 -58.18 -21.92
N ALA A 783 36.41 -59.24 -22.73
CA ALA A 783 37.61 -59.91 -23.22
C ALA A 783 38.48 -58.91 -24.02
N PRO A 784 39.82 -58.87 -23.85
CA PRO A 784 40.69 -59.81 -23.15
C PRO A 784 41.19 -59.31 -21.77
N TRP A 785 40.37 -58.55 -21.03
CA TRP A 785 40.77 -57.90 -19.77
C TRP A 785 40.66 -58.82 -18.55
N TYR A 786 41.57 -58.64 -17.59
CA TYR A 786 41.60 -59.36 -16.31
C TYR A 786 42.15 -58.47 -15.19
N VAL A 787 41.91 -58.87 -13.93
CA VAL A 787 42.46 -58.20 -12.74
C VAL A 787 43.83 -58.81 -12.40
N HIS A 788 44.85 -57.98 -12.32
CA HIS A 788 46.21 -58.34 -11.90
C HIS A 788 46.51 -57.78 -10.52
N ALA A 789 47.04 -58.62 -9.62
CA ALA A 789 47.51 -58.19 -8.31
C ALA A 789 48.99 -57.84 -8.32
N ASP A 790 49.30 -56.56 -8.13
CA ASP A 790 50.66 -56.04 -7.93
C ASP A 790 50.92 -55.89 -6.43
N TRP A 791 51.34 -57.01 -5.82
CA TRP A 791 51.57 -57.12 -4.38
C TRP A 791 52.68 -56.20 -3.88
N ALA A 792 53.71 -55.96 -4.69
CA ALA A 792 54.84 -55.11 -4.30
C ALA A 792 54.42 -53.65 -4.13
N ASN A 793 53.54 -53.16 -5.00
CA ASN A 793 53.03 -51.79 -4.96
C ASN A 793 51.65 -51.67 -4.27
N LYS A 794 51.19 -52.75 -3.62
CA LYS A 794 49.90 -52.82 -2.91
C LYS A 794 48.71 -52.30 -3.72
N ARG A 795 48.59 -52.76 -4.97
CA ARG A 795 47.51 -52.35 -5.87
C ARG A 795 46.96 -53.48 -6.73
N LEU A 796 45.71 -53.34 -7.15
CA LEU A 796 45.09 -54.15 -8.20
C LEU A 796 44.96 -53.32 -9.47
N GLU A 797 45.27 -53.92 -10.60
CA GLU A 797 45.21 -53.29 -11.91
C GLU A 797 44.34 -54.08 -12.89
N LEU A 798 43.65 -53.38 -13.78
CA LEU A 798 43.10 -53.97 -15.00
C LEU A 798 44.19 -54.04 -16.06
N ARG A 799 44.41 -55.23 -16.63
CA ARG A 799 45.37 -55.49 -17.71
C ARG A 799 44.72 -56.28 -18.84
N ALA A 800 45.19 -56.06 -20.08
CA ALA A 800 44.75 -56.81 -21.25
C ALA A 800 45.73 -57.95 -21.58
N ASN A 801 45.20 -59.15 -21.87
CA ASN A 801 46.01 -60.21 -22.45
C ASN A 801 46.39 -59.84 -23.89
N ARG A 802 47.69 -59.66 -24.16
CA ARG A 802 48.22 -59.24 -25.48
C ARG A 802 48.56 -60.40 -26.44
N GLY A 803 48.12 -61.63 -26.14
CA GLY A 803 48.45 -62.83 -26.93
C GLY A 803 49.61 -63.63 -26.33
N THR A 804 49.66 -64.91 -26.72
CA THR A 804 50.33 -66.08 -26.10
C THR A 804 51.81 -65.88 -25.72
N VAL A 805 52.13 -66.01 -24.42
CA VAL A 805 53.46 -66.46 -23.98
C VAL A 805 53.42 -67.98 -23.96
N LEU A 806 54.16 -68.63 -24.86
CA LEU A 806 54.46 -70.05 -24.77
C LEU A 806 55.30 -70.28 -23.51
N TRP A 807 54.72 -70.87 -22.48
CA TRP A 807 55.48 -71.44 -21.37
C TRP A 807 56.19 -72.71 -21.87
N LEU A 808 57.50 -72.62 -22.15
CA LEU A 808 58.38 -73.78 -22.11
C LEU A 808 58.97 -73.85 -20.69
N ARG A 809 58.87 -75.05 -20.10
CA ARG A 809 59.17 -75.39 -18.71
C ARG A 809 60.51 -74.90 -18.19
#